data_AF-A0A059XXY7-F1
#
_entry.id   AF-A0A059XXY7-F1
#
_cell.length_a   1.000
_cell.length_b   1.000
_cell.length_c   1.000
_cell.angle_alpha   90.00
_cell.angle_beta   90.00
_cell.angle_gamma   90.00
#
_symmetry.space_group_name_H-M   'P 1'
#
loop_
_entity.id
_entity.type
_entity.pdbx_description
1 polymer ?
#
loop_
_entity_poly.entity_id
_entity_poly.type
_entity_poly.pdbx_seq_one_letter_code
_entity_poly.pdbx_strand_id
1 'polypeptide(L)'
;MQTLDAKTIIALAWLSLRRHKLIAVVTFFLLLIPVSIVGLMKKPVYIAKATVLIKKNNYSSSALANHLHTPRSLGIQLAILKSQYLAGKVIDNLPERTIKDLEENAEYTDYQSKFINVIRTTLGKSPIILNPREKAAMELRNARMGFRGAGYGGIIEISGESTDPHVALDLVNGYIDSFKDISSHFALEQQADLDKSLSLQILNARSLLKKSEEDLLDFQNRAEKRGGKHHRVDVSSYLSQESDMLSALRMRKAQLLLTETRSHPDVVAVTQEIREIEKKVGKLHSIAKPGDGSMGVSGSAWESFLESNIKMDKDLLSELEQERSSARIIADSNLENLIVIDPPLLPVKPQMTKGFKIILVGVAGALGGSVAVPFLLVFFRKPIQGEMNLKKLSGVPNFANVPRLSPRHIPERNGVRVPRIDQMADKESAWIFEKEFESMFFRLKKTLKLQKGQVLLITSPAPEDGKSVTSLNLALTMARMGHHTILMDADTIRGRVQQNLRSSNHFQAEEFLPDNDEGPRVIDWNQGNLAVITLEKSPKRFWTEHPEPVLAKWFEILRFQSDFILIDSPPILASTDLLGISSLVDGVLIVARNNVTQERDFLRVESVLKEHHFEIMGTVLNDSTSPHIQYSYGYTPESKKKPRESSTPSSKAKKKGISG
;
A
#
# COMPACT_ATOMS: atom_id res chain seq x y z
N MET A 1 4.89 -16.26 -18.03
CA MET A 1 4.19 -14.96 -18.06
C MET A 1 5.10 -13.98 -18.78
N GLN A 2 4.76 -13.56 -20.00
CA GLN A 2 5.47 -12.45 -20.65
C GLN A 2 5.17 -11.19 -19.85
N THR A 3 6.21 -10.47 -19.45
CA THR A 3 6.08 -9.17 -18.79
C THR A 3 5.47 -8.19 -19.78
N LEU A 4 4.21 -7.81 -19.55
CA LEU A 4 3.54 -6.80 -20.36
C LEU A 4 4.25 -5.45 -20.15
N ASP A 5 4.66 -4.82 -21.24
CA ASP A 5 5.22 -3.45 -21.23
C ASP A 5 4.23 -2.48 -20.58
N ALA A 6 4.74 -1.52 -19.80
CA ALA A 6 3.95 -0.52 -19.08
C ALA A 6 3.04 0.27 -20.03
N LYS A 7 3.47 0.51 -21.28
CA LYS A 7 2.67 1.15 -22.32
C LYS A 7 1.42 0.35 -22.67
N THR A 8 1.53 -0.97 -22.72
CA THR A 8 0.42 -1.89 -23.04
C THR A 8 -0.60 -1.92 -21.91
N ILE A 9 -0.14 -1.90 -20.66
CA ILE A 9 -1.01 -1.83 -19.47
C ILE A 9 -1.81 -0.52 -19.46
N ILE A 10 -1.14 0.62 -19.73
CA ILE A 10 -1.79 1.93 -19.81
C ILE A 10 -2.81 1.98 -20.95
N ALA A 11 -2.47 1.44 -22.13
CA ALA A 11 -3.38 1.37 -23.26
C ALA A 11 -4.62 0.52 -22.96
N LEU A 12 -4.46 -0.63 -22.29
CA LEU A 12 -5.56 -1.50 -21.87
C LEU A 12 -6.44 -0.83 -20.82
N ALA A 13 -5.85 -0.15 -19.83
CA ALA A 13 -6.59 0.62 -18.83
C ALA A 13 -7.43 1.73 -19.49
N TRP A 14 -6.85 2.47 -20.44
CA TRP A 14 -7.56 3.53 -21.15
C TRP A 14 -8.68 2.99 -22.06
N LEU A 15 -8.41 1.90 -22.80
CA LEU A 15 -9.40 1.24 -23.64
C LEU A 15 -10.57 0.68 -22.81
N SER A 16 -10.24 0.11 -21.65
CA SER A 16 -11.23 -0.40 -20.71
C SER A 16 -12.11 0.70 -20.15
N LEU A 17 -11.51 1.79 -19.67
CA LEU A 17 -12.24 2.93 -19.13
C LEU A 17 -13.19 3.52 -20.18
N ARG A 18 -12.76 3.58 -21.45
CA ARG A 18 -13.59 4.06 -22.56
C ARG A 18 -14.78 3.14 -22.85
N ARG A 19 -14.60 1.82 -22.76
CA ARG A 19 -15.64 0.81 -23.04
C ARG A 19 -16.62 0.62 -21.88
N HIS A 20 -16.16 0.82 -20.65
CA HIS A 20 -16.90 0.51 -19.42
C HIS A 20 -17.07 1.74 -18.51
N LYS A 21 -17.28 2.93 -19.10
CA LYS A 21 -17.48 4.21 -18.37
C LYS A 21 -18.56 4.11 -17.29
N LEU A 22 -19.69 3.47 -17.62
CA LEU A 22 -20.79 3.30 -16.67
C LEU A 22 -20.37 2.48 -15.45
N ILE A 23 -19.63 1.39 -15.66
CA ILE A 23 -19.13 0.53 -14.58
C ILE A 23 -18.15 1.32 -13.71
N ALA A 24 -17.22 2.06 -14.32
CA ALA A 24 -16.27 2.91 -13.59
C ALA A 24 -16.98 3.92 -12.68
N VAL A 25 -18.00 4.62 -13.22
CA VAL A 25 -18.79 5.61 -12.47
C VAL A 25 -19.59 4.96 -11.35
N VAL A 26 -20.25 3.84 -11.62
CA VAL A 26 -21.03 3.11 -10.60
C VAL A 26 -20.10 2.62 -9.47
N THR A 27 -18.95 2.02 -9.80
CA THR A 27 -17.97 1.58 -8.80
C THR A 27 -17.43 2.74 -7.97
N PHE A 28 -17.17 3.90 -8.59
CA PHE A 28 -16.72 5.09 -7.87
C PHE A 28 -17.72 5.52 -6.80
N PHE A 29 -19.00 5.71 -7.16
CA PHE A 29 -20.02 6.15 -6.20
C PHE A 29 -20.35 5.08 -5.17
N LEU A 30 -20.38 3.80 -5.57
CA LEU A 30 -20.61 2.68 -4.67
C LEU A 30 -19.54 2.59 -3.55
N LEU A 31 -18.28 2.93 -3.87
CA LEU A 31 -17.20 2.99 -2.89
C LEU A 31 -17.18 4.31 -2.10
N LEU A 32 -17.48 5.44 -2.75
CA LEU A 32 -17.37 6.77 -2.14
C LEU A 32 -18.48 7.06 -1.13
N ILE A 33 -19.74 6.69 -1.44
CA ILE A 33 -20.90 7.08 -0.63
C ILE A 33 -20.80 6.55 0.81
N PRO A 34 -20.52 5.25 1.08
CA PRO A 34 -20.43 4.74 2.45
C PRO A 34 -19.32 5.43 3.25
N VAL A 35 -18.16 5.64 2.64
CA VAL A 35 -17.01 6.28 3.30
C VAL A 35 -17.30 7.75 3.59
N SER A 36 -18.03 8.43 2.70
CA SER A 36 -18.47 9.80 2.89
C SER A 36 -19.47 9.92 4.02
N ILE A 37 -20.45 9.01 4.11
CA ILE A 37 -21.42 8.96 5.22
C ILE A 37 -20.69 8.77 6.56
N VAL A 38 -19.81 7.76 6.65
CA VAL A 38 -19.02 7.50 7.87
C VAL A 38 -18.16 8.71 8.24
N GLY A 39 -17.51 9.35 7.26
CA GLY A 39 -16.69 10.53 7.48
C GLY A 39 -17.47 11.74 7.97
N LEU A 40 -18.66 11.99 7.40
CA LEU A 40 -19.55 13.09 7.79
C LEU A 40 -20.21 12.88 9.16
N MET A 41 -20.44 11.63 9.56
CA MET A 41 -20.99 11.30 10.88
C MET A 41 -19.96 11.45 12.02
N LYS A 42 -18.67 11.62 11.73
CA LYS A 42 -17.64 11.81 12.77
C LYS A 42 -17.72 13.22 13.34
N LYS A 43 -17.87 13.29 14.67
CA LYS A 43 -17.89 14.53 15.43
C LYS A 43 -16.57 15.32 15.24
N PRO A 44 -16.63 16.66 15.29
CA PRO A 44 -15.43 17.49 15.32
C PRO A 44 -14.63 17.29 16.61
N VAL A 45 -13.32 17.53 16.52
CA VAL A 45 -12.37 17.37 17.63
C VAL A 45 -11.82 18.73 18.02
N TYR A 46 -11.81 19.00 19.31
CA TYR A 46 -11.21 20.16 19.95
C TYR A 46 -9.86 19.76 20.53
N ILE A 47 -8.86 20.64 20.37
CA ILE A 47 -7.51 20.41 20.86
C ILE A 47 -7.15 21.51 21.86
N ALA A 48 -6.95 21.13 23.12
CA ALA A 48 -6.33 22.00 24.12
C ALA A 48 -4.80 21.78 24.09
N LYS A 49 -4.02 22.84 24.29
CA LYS A 49 -2.56 22.79 24.29
C LYS A 49 -2.00 23.58 25.45
N ALA A 50 -0.96 23.06 26.08
CA ALA A 50 -0.17 23.78 27.06
C ALA A 50 1.31 23.63 26.75
N THR A 51 2.08 24.68 27.00
CA THR A 51 3.53 24.66 26.88
C THR A 51 4.13 24.68 28.27
N VAL A 52 4.96 23.69 28.57
CA VAL A 52 5.56 23.52 29.90
C VAL A 52 7.07 23.45 29.78
N LEU A 53 7.77 24.21 30.62
CA LEU A 53 9.21 24.18 30.78
C LEU A 53 9.57 23.31 31.97
N ILE A 54 10.34 22.27 31.71
CA ILE A 54 10.98 21.48 32.75
C ILE A 54 12.35 22.09 33.00
N LYS A 55 12.53 22.69 34.17
CA LYS A 55 13.84 23.20 34.57
C LYS A 55 14.82 22.03 34.66
N LYS A 56 16.04 22.26 34.17
CA LYS A 56 17.14 21.33 34.46
C LYS A 56 17.43 21.45 35.95
N ASN A 57 17.24 20.37 36.68
CA ASN A 57 17.63 20.29 38.08
C ASN A 57 19.14 20.36 38.19
N ASN A 58 19.66 21.52 38.58
CA ASN A 58 21.04 21.69 38.99
C ASN A 58 21.04 21.64 40.52
N TYR A 59 20.99 20.45 41.11
CA TYR A 59 20.95 20.27 42.57
C TYR A 59 22.21 20.78 43.26
N SER A 60 23.32 20.89 42.53
CA SER A 60 24.50 21.62 42.97
C SER A 60 25.28 22.20 41.79
N SER A 61 26.03 23.26 42.07
CA SER A 61 27.10 23.79 41.22
C SER A 61 28.33 22.87 41.15
N SER A 62 28.46 21.88 42.04
CA SER A 62 29.53 20.88 41.99
C SER A 62 29.17 19.72 41.05
N ALA A 63 30.14 19.23 40.28
CA ALA A 63 29.96 18.03 39.46
C ALA A 63 29.91 16.73 40.26
N LEU A 64 30.30 16.71 41.54
CA LEU A 64 30.17 15.54 42.42
C LEU A 64 28.69 15.16 42.61
N ALA A 65 27.83 16.16 42.83
CA ALA A 65 26.38 15.94 42.91
C ALA A 65 25.76 15.59 41.54
N ASN A 66 26.21 16.25 40.46
CA ASN A 66 25.73 16.01 39.09
C ASN A 66 26.19 14.65 38.51
N HIS A 67 27.19 14.00 39.11
CA HIS A 67 27.63 12.65 38.75
C HIS A 67 26.98 11.54 39.57
N LEU A 68 26.54 11.82 40.79
CA LEU A 68 25.76 10.85 41.59
C LEU A 68 24.38 10.58 40.99
N HIS A 69 23.82 11.56 40.26
CA HIS A 69 22.59 11.38 39.50
C HIS A 69 22.68 12.08 38.13
N THR A 70 22.50 11.31 37.05
CA THR A 70 22.45 11.91 35.71
C THR A 70 21.17 12.74 35.56
N PRO A 71 21.26 14.02 35.12
CA PRO A 71 20.07 14.82 34.86
C PRO A 71 19.22 14.09 33.81
N ARG A 72 17.94 13.83 34.13
CA ARG A 72 17.04 13.08 33.26
C ARG A 72 17.01 13.76 31.89
N SER A 73 17.39 13.01 30.85
CA SER A 73 17.28 13.50 29.49
C SER A 73 15.82 13.78 29.15
N LEU A 74 15.59 14.71 28.22
CA LEU A 74 14.26 15.00 27.68
C LEU A 74 13.53 13.71 27.23
N GLY A 75 14.27 12.70 26.76
CA GLY A 75 13.74 11.38 26.40
C GLY A 75 13.12 10.63 27.59
N ILE A 76 13.73 10.66 28.77
CA ILE A 76 13.19 10.03 29.98
C ILE A 76 11.92 10.76 30.44
N GLN A 77 11.90 12.09 30.37
CA GLN A 77 10.72 12.89 30.73
C GLN A 77 9.55 12.61 29.78
N LEU A 78 9.80 12.54 28.47
CA LEU A 78 8.80 12.14 27.48
C LEU A 78 8.33 10.69 27.68
N ALA A 79 9.21 9.79 28.13
CA ALA A 79 8.84 8.42 28.47
C ALA A 79 7.92 8.35 29.71
N ILE A 80 8.17 9.18 30.72
CA ILE A 80 7.28 9.29 31.90
C ILE A 80 5.92 9.85 31.48
N LEU A 81 5.89 10.89 30.63
CA LEU A 81 4.64 11.46 30.10
C LEU A 81 3.81 10.45 29.31
N LYS A 82 4.49 9.52 28.60
CA LYS A 82 3.84 8.42 27.86
C LYS A 82 3.62 7.16 28.69
N SER A 83 4.00 7.15 29.96
CA SER A 83 3.95 5.95 30.80
C SER A 83 2.51 5.58 31.16
N GLN A 84 2.26 4.27 31.31
CA GLN A 84 0.97 3.76 31.78
C GLN A 84 0.67 4.21 33.22
N TYR A 85 1.72 4.32 34.04
CA TYR A 85 1.57 4.74 35.44
C TYR A 85 1.02 6.18 35.55
N LEU A 86 1.59 7.13 34.79
CA LEU A 86 1.07 8.50 34.78
C LEU A 86 -0.36 8.55 34.22
N ALA A 87 -0.64 7.82 33.13
CA ALA A 87 -1.99 7.77 32.57
C ALA A 87 -3.04 7.27 33.58
N GLY A 88 -2.70 6.27 34.39
CA GLY A 88 -3.55 5.78 35.49
C GLY A 88 -3.76 6.85 36.57
N LYS A 89 -2.67 7.49 37.03
CA LYS A 89 -2.74 8.56 38.04
C LYS A 89 -3.54 9.78 37.58
N VAL A 90 -3.45 10.12 36.30
CA VAL A 90 -4.25 11.20 35.70
C VAL A 90 -5.74 10.87 35.81
N ILE A 91 -6.14 9.63 35.50
CA ILE A 91 -7.54 9.21 35.60
C ILE A 91 -8.09 9.35 37.01
N ASP A 92 -7.30 9.04 38.03
CA ASP A 92 -7.72 9.20 39.42
C ASP A 92 -7.97 10.67 39.82
N ASN A 93 -7.35 11.62 39.10
CA ASN A 93 -7.47 13.06 39.34
C ASN A 93 -8.46 13.76 38.38
N LEU A 94 -9.00 13.06 37.38
CA LEU A 94 -9.90 13.66 36.40
C LEU A 94 -11.34 13.79 36.94
N PRO A 95 -12.10 14.83 36.55
CA PRO A 95 -13.52 14.93 36.86
C PRO A 95 -14.31 13.72 36.33
N GLU A 96 -15.34 13.27 37.05
CA GLU A 96 -16.17 12.11 36.66
C GLU A 96 -16.76 12.25 35.25
N ARG A 97 -17.13 13.47 34.83
CA ARG A 97 -17.63 13.75 33.47
C ARG A 97 -16.63 13.33 32.38
N THR A 98 -15.35 13.55 32.64
CA THR A 98 -14.25 13.34 31.70
C THR A 98 -13.91 11.86 31.62
N ILE A 99 -13.95 11.16 32.76
CA ILE A 99 -13.82 9.70 32.82
C ILE A 99 -14.94 9.03 32.02
N LYS A 100 -16.19 9.48 32.20
CA LYS A 100 -17.34 8.94 31.47
C LYS A 100 -17.21 9.15 29.95
N ASP A 101 -16.72 10.30 29.51
CA ASP A 101 -16.44 10.55 28.08
C ASP A 101 -15.37 9.60 27.51
N LEU A 102 -14.29 9.35 28.27
CA LEU A 102 -13.24 8.40 27.87
C LEU A 102 -13.76 6.96 27.76
N GLU A 103 -14.77 6.59 28.55
CA GLU A 103 -15.36 5.25 28.53
C GLU A 103 -16.38 5.04 27.40
N GLU A 104 -17.29 6.02 27.22
CA GLU A 104 -18.42 5.97 26.30
C GLU A 104 -18.03 6.36 24.87
N ASN A 105 -17.15 7.36 24.71
CA ASN A 105 -16.74 7.91 23.42
C ASN A 105 -15.29 7.53 23.05
N ALA A 106 -14.88 6.29 23.29
CA ALA A 106 -13.51 5.84 22.96
C ALA A 106 -13.18 5.97 21.45
N GLU A 107 -12.07 6.66 21.15
CA GLU A 107 -11.52 6.83 19.80
C GLU A 107 -10.46 5.77 19.46
N TYR A 108 -9.75 5.24 20.46
CA TYR A 108 -8.84 4.13 20.29
C TYR A 108 -9.62 2.82 20.11
N THR A 109 -9.33 2.11 19.02
CA THR A 109 -9.89 0.79 18.78
C THR A 109 -8.78 -0.25 18.84
N ASP A 110 -8.81 -1.12 19.84
CA ASP A 110 -7.93 -2.29 19.90
C ASP A 110 -8.45 -3.39 18.97
N TYR A 111 -7.95 -3.39 17.74
CA TYR A 111 -8.30 -4.39 16.73
C TYR A 111 -7.84 -5.81 17.12
N GLN A 112 -6.73 -5.94 17.86
CA GLN A 112 -6.24 -7.25 18.29
C GLN A 112 -7.17 -7.87 19.32
N SER A 113 -7.55 -7.11 20.35
CA SER A 113 -8.50 -7.58 21.36
C SER A 113 -9.89 -7.86 20.78
N LYS A 114 -10.37 -7.05 19.82
CA LYS A 114 -11.63 -7.35 19.09
C LYS A 114 -11.55 -8.66 18.31
N PHE A 115 -10.46 -8.89 17.58
CA PHE A 115 -10.26 -10.11 16.81
C PHE A 115 -10.14 -11.35 17.71
N ILE A 116 -9.37 -11.26 18.80
CA ILE A 116 -9.24 -12.33 19.80
C ILE A 116 -10.60 -12.61 20.46
N ASN A 117 -11.38 -11.57 20.77
CA ASN A 117 -12.71 -11.75 21.35
C ASN A 117 -13.67 -12.41 20.35
N VAL A 118 -13.63 -12.06 19.07
CA VAL A 118 -14.41 -12.76 18.01
C VAL A 118 -14.04 -14.25 17.98
N ILE A 119 -12.75 -14.59 18.02
CA ILE A 119 -12.31 -15.99 18.05
C ILE A 119 -12.81 -16.69 19.32
N ARG A 120 -12.64 -16.05 20.49
CA ARG A 120 -13.05 -16.63 21.78
C ARG A 120 -14.56 -16.86 21.85
N THR A 121 -15.38 -15.90 21.41
CA THR A 121 -16.84 -16.04 21.37
C THR A 121 -17.28 -17.12 20.39
N THR A 122 -16.60 -17.25 19.24
CA THR A 122 -16.87 -18.31 18.25
C THR A 122 -16.49 -19.70 18.79
N LEU A 123 -15.51 -19.77 19.71
CA LEU A 123 -15.10 -20.97 20.44
C LEU A 123 -15.86 -21.19 21.76
N GLY A 124 -16.93 -20.44 22.03
CA GLY A 124 -17.75 -20.58 23.25
C GLY A 124 -17.09 -20.10 24.54
N LYS A 125 -15.99 -19.34 24.46
CA LYS A 125 -15.29 -18.75 25.62
C LYS A 125 -15.76 -17.32 25.86
N SER A 126 -15.82 -16.90 27.12
CA SER A 126 -16.15 -15.53 27.50
C SER A 126 -15.14 -14.52 26.92
N PRO A 127 -15.60 -13.34 26.45
CA PRO A 127 -14.74 -12.28 25.94
C PRO A 127 -13.88 -11.69 27.06
N ILE A 128 -12.68 -11.21 26.70
CA ILE A 128 -11.85 -10.41 27.60
C ILE A 128 -12.46 -9.01 27.66
N ILE A 129 -12.95 -8.63 28.84
CA ILE A 129 -13.45 -7.27 29.12
C ILE A 129 -12.37 -6.57 29.94
N LEU A 130 -11.79 -5.50 29.38
CA LEU A 130 -10.87 -4.65 30.14
C LEU A 130 -11.64 -3.89 31.22
N ASN A 131 -10.99 -3.67 32.37
CA ASN A 131 -11.51 -2.80 33.42
C ASN A 131 -11.80 -1.40 32.81
N PRO A 132 -12.95 -0.77 33.07
CA PRO A 132 -13.27 0.57 32.55
C PRO A 132 -12.14 1.59 32.74
N ARG A 133 -11.43 1.54 33.89
CA ARG A 133 -10.28 2.40 34.17
C ARG A 133 -9.06 2.10 33.29
N GLU A 134 -8.77 0.82 33.06
CA GLU A 134 -7.66 0.42 32.16
C GLU A 134 -7.97 0.79 30.71
N LYS A 135 -9.24 0.67 30.30
CA LYS A 135 -9.72 1.11 29.00
C LYS A 135 -9.55 2.63 28.85
N ALA A 136 -9.95 3.42 29.85
CA ALA A 136 -9.74 4.86 29.86
C ALA A 136 -8.24 5.23 29.83
N ALA A 137 -7.38 4.51 30.55
CA ALA A 137 -5.93 4.75 30.56
C ALA A 137 -5.30 4.46 29.19
N MET A 138 -5.76 3.39 28.53
CA MET A 138 -5.32 3.03 27.20
C MET A 138 -5.78 4.05 26.15
N GLU A 139 -7.03 4.51 26.25
CA GLU A 139 -7.61 5.57 25.42
C GLU A 139 -6.82 6.88 25.53
N LEU A 140 -6.58 7.30 26.78
CA LEU A 140 -5.83 8.49 27.13
C LEU A 140 -4.44 8.50 26.49
N ARG A 141 -3.71 7.38 26.65
CA ARG A 141 -2.33 7.21 26.17
C ARG A 141 -2.23 7.15 24.65
N ASN A 142 -3.15 6.43 23.99
CA ASN A 142 -2.98 6.04 22.60
C ASN A 142 -3.72 6.94 21.61
N ALA A 143 -4.77 7.65 22.03
CA ALA A 143 -5.64 8.39 21.11
C ALA A 143 -5.93 9.84 21.52
N ARG A 144 -5.86 10.17 22.82
CA ARG A 144 -6.32 11.47 23.34
C ARG A 144 -5.20 12.46 23.63
N MET A 145 -3.99 12.00 23.95
CA MET A 145 -2.89 12.87 24.35
C MET A 145 -1.71 12.85 23.37
N GLY A 146 -1.11 14.01 23.17
CA GLY A 146 0.09 14.22 22.38
C GLY A 146 1.17 14.94 23.17
N PHE A 147 2.42 14.50 23.00
CA PHE A 147 3.59 15.10 23.65
C PHE A 147 4.66 15.37 22.61
N ARG A 148 5.06 16.65 22.47
CA ARG A 148 6.10 17.08 21.53
C ARG A 148 7.15 17.92 22.25
N GLY A 149 8.42 17.52 22.11
CA GLY A 149 9.54 18.34 22.60
C GLY A 149 9.90 19.41 21.56
N ALA A 150 9.99 20.67 21.99
CA ALA A 150 10.43 21.78 21.16
C ALA A 150 11.96 21.96 21.26
N GLY A 151 12.72 21.00 20.72
CA GLY A 151 14.20 21.12 20.62
C GLY A 151 14.97 21.21 21.94
N TYR A 152 16.15 21.85 21.90
CA TYR A 152 17.04 22.07 23.05
C TYR A 152 16.41 23.09 24.01
N GLY A 153 16.13 22.69 25.25
CA GLY A 153 15.66 23.64 26.29
C GLY A 153 14.64 23.12 27.32
N GLY A 154 14.27 21.84 27.32
CA GLY A 154 13.34 21.30 28.32
C GLY A 154 11.88 21.73 28.13
N ILE A 155 11.54 22.30 26.97
CA ILE A 155 10.18 22.74 26.63
C ILE A 155 9.40 21.57 26.01
N ILE A 156 8.22 21.29 26.57
CA ILE A 156 7.30 20.26 26.12
C ILE A 156 5.93 20.88 25.84
N GLU A 157 5.42 20.66 24.62
CA GLU A 157 4.03 20.90 24.28
C GLU A 157 3.21 19.66 24.63
N ILE A 158 2.21 19.84 25.50
CA ILE A 158 1.22 18.83 25.88
C ILE A 158 -0.09 19.21 25.19
N SER A 159 -0.67 18.28 24.43
CA SER A 159 -1.94 18.50 23.73
C SER A 159 -2.95 17.41 24.06
N GLY A 160 -4.20 17.80 24.35
CA GLY A 160 -5.32 16.89 24.59
C GLY A 160 -6.41 17.06 23.53
N GLU A 161 -6.91 15.95 22.99
CA GLU A 161 -7.93 15.89 21.94
C GLU A 161 -9.24 15.29 22.47
N SER A 162 -10.35 16.05 22.43
CA SER A 162 -11.69 15.49 22.70
C SER A 162 -12.77 16.10 21.81
N THR A 163 -13.89 15.40 21.65
CA THR A 163 -15.10 15.94 21.01
C THR A 163 -15.79 17.01 21.86
N ASP A 164 -15.49 17.06 23.16
CA ASP A 164 -15.92 18.11 24.07
C ASP A 164 -14.74 19.03 24.43
N PRO A 165 -14.85 20.36 24.24
CA PRO A 165 -13.78 21.30 24.56
C PRO A 165 -13.40 21.32 26.04
N HIS A 166 -14.33 21.07 26.97
CA HIS A 166 -14.05 21.03 28.40
C HIS A 166 -13.29 19.76 28.77
N VAL A 167 -13.64 18.63 28.17
CA VAL A 167 -12.88 17.38 28.36
C VAL A 167 -11.45 17.57 27.86
N ALA A 168 -11.25 18.13 26.67
CA ALA A 168 -9.90 18.38 26.13
C ALA A 168 -9.04 19.23 27.10
N LEU A 169 -9.64 20.25 27.72
CA LEU A 169 -8.99 21.10 28.72
C LEU A 169 -8.67 20.32 30.01
N ASP A 170 -9.64 19.59 30.55
CA ASP A 170 -9.48 18.77 31.76
C ASP A 170 -8.36 17.74 31.60
N LEU A 171 -8.25 17.12 30.42
CA LEU A 171 -7.17 16.17 30.11
C LEU A 171 -5.79 16.82 30.23
N VAL A 172 -5.60 18.01 29.64
CA VAL A 172 -4.30 18.69 29.68
C VAL A 172 -3.97 19.16 31.10
N ASN A 173 -4.94 19.74 31.81
CA ASN A 173 -4.76 20.16 33.21
C ASN A 173 -4.40 18.97 34.12
N GLY A 174 -5.19 17.89 34.04
CA GLY A 174 -4.93 16.67 34.83
C GLY A 174 -3.54 16.09 34.56
N TYR A 175 -3.07 16.12 33.31
CA TYR A 175 -1.71 15.71 32.97
C TYR A 175 -0.63 16.61 33.58
N ILE A 176 -0.81 17.93 33.52
CA ILE A 176 0.15 18.89 34.09
C ILE A 176 0.23 18.69 35.60
N ASP A 177 -0.92 18.58 36.28
CA ASP A 177 -1.00 18.45 37.73
C ASP A 177 -0.41 17.12 38.20
N SER A 178 -0.83 16.00 37.61
CA SER A 178 -0.28 14.68 37.96
C SER A 178 1.22 14.58 37.63
N PHE A 179 1.69 15.23 36.56
CA PHE A 179 3.11 15.27 36.23
C PHE A 179 3.90 16.17 37.19
N LYS A 180 3.34 17.32 37.60
CA LYS A 180 3.92 18.20 38.63
C LYS A 180 4.09 17.43 39.94
N ASP A 181 3.08 16.67 40.36
CA ASP A 181 3.14 15.84 41.56
C ASP A 181 4.23 14.77 41.49
N ILE A 182 4.27 14.01 40.38
CA ILE A 182 5.27 12.95 40.19
C ILE A 182 6.68 13.55 40.13
N SER A 183 6.86 14.65 39.39
CA SER A 183 8.15 15.31 39.26
C SER A 183 8.63 15.88 40.60
N SER A 184 7.73 16.42 41.42
CA SER A 184 8.06 16.95 42.75
C SER A 184 8.44 15.84 43.71
N HIS A 185 7.70 14.72 43.72
CA HIS A 185 8.04 13.57 44.56
C HIS A 185 9.42 12.99 44.20
N PHE A 186 9.71 12.80 42.91
CA PHE A 186 11.03 12.33 42.50
C PHE A 186 12.14 13.31 42.84
N ALA A 187 11.85 14.61 42.83
CA ALA A 187 12.82 15.62 43.20
C ALA A 187 13.19 15.57 44.69
N LEU A 188 12.19 15.34 45.56
CA LEU A 188 12.38 15.15 46.99
C LEU A 188 13.17 13.87 47.30
N GLU A 189 12.87 12.77 46.58
CA GLU A 189 13.59 11.50 46.74
C GLU A 189 15.08 11.64 46.37
N GLN A 190 15.39 12.28 45.24
CA GLN A 190 16.77 12.55 44.83
C GLN A 190 17.52 13.44 45.83
N GLN A 191 16.85 14.44 46.40
CA GLN A 191 17.42 15.30 47.43
C GLN A 191 17.75 14.50 48.71
N ALA A 192 16.84 13.62 49.14
CA ALA A 192 17.04 12.80 50.33
C ALA A 192 18.22 11.84 50.15
N ASP A 193 18.36 11.23 48.97
CA ASP A 193 19.49 10.36 48.64
C ASP A 193 20.83 11.13 48.57
N LEU A 194 20.83 12.33 48.00
CA LEU A 194 22.00 13.21 47.96
C LEU A 194 22.42 13.63 49.38
N ASP A 195 21.48 14.08 50.21
CA ASP A 195 21.74 14.48 51.59
C ASP A 195 22.29 13.31 52.41
N LYS A 196 21.73 12.11 52.21
CA LYS A 196 22.23 10.87 52.83
C LYS A 196 23.66 10.55 52.40
N SER A 197 23.96 10.65 51.11
CA SER A 197 25.31 10.40 50.58
C SER A 197 26.34 11.40 51.15
N LEU A 198 26.02 12.69 51.14
CA LEU A 198 26.87 13.74 51.71
C LEU A 198 27.04 13.56 53.23
N SER A 199 25.98 13.18 53.94
CA SER A 199 26.04 12.90 55.38
C SER A 199 27.00 11.76 55.72
N LEU A 200 27.02 10.69 54.92
CA LEU A 200 27.97 9.58 55.10
C LEU A 200 29.42 10.04 54.84
N GLN A 201 29.64 10.90 53.85
CA GLN A 201 30.97 11.45 53.56
C GLN A 201 31.47 12.39 54.67
N ILE A 202 30.60 13.27 55.17
CA ILE A 202 30.89 14.14 56.32
C ILE A 202 31.23 13.30 57.56
N LEU A 203 30.49 12.22 57.82
CA LEU A 203 30.78 11.31 58.94
C LEU A 203 32.17 10.68 58.81
N ASN A 204 32.55 10.24 57.61
CA ASN A 204 33.88 9.69 57.34
C ASN A 204 34.97 10.76 57.51
N ALA A 205 34.76 11.98 57.00
CA ALA A 205 35.69 13.09 57.17
C ALA A 205 35.89 13.47 58.64
N ARG A 206 34.81 13.52 59.43
CA ARG A 206 34.88 13.73 60.89
C ARG A 206 35.67 12.63 61.59
N SER A 207 35.50 11.36 61.18
CA SER A 207 36.26 10.25 61.74
C SER A 207 37.75 10.34 61.41
N LEU A 208 38.11 10.78 60.20
CA LEU A 208 39.50 10.99 59.79
C LEU A 208 40.13 12.13 60.59
N LEU A 209 39.42 13.27 60.70
CA LEU A 209 39.86 14.41 61.49
C LEU A 209 40.12 14.00 62.94
N LYS A 210 39.18 13.31 63.59
CA LYS A 210 39.35 12.83 64.97
C LYS A 210 40.60 11.97 65.13
N LYS A 211 40.84 11.06 64.18
CA LYS A 211 42.04 10.21 64.18
C LYS A 211 43.32 11.05 64.04
N SER A 212 43.33 12.05 63.16
CA SER A 212 44.48 12.95 63.00
C SER A 212 44.75 13.81 64.25
N GLU A 213 43.71 14.23 64.97
CA GLU A 213 43.82 14.95 66.25
C GLU A 213 44.34 14.04 67.37
N GLU A 214 43.87 12.78 67.42
CA GLU A 214 44.40 11.76 68.33
C GLU A 214 45.89 11.49 68.07
N ASP A 215 46.29 11.36 66.79
CA ASP A 215 47.69 11.13 66.39
C ASP A 215 48.62 12.30 66.82
N LEU A 216 48.14 13.56 66.75
CA LEU A 216 48.86 14.74 67.26
C LEU A 216 49.01 14.71 68.79
N LEU A 217 47.92 14.42 69.50
CA LEU A 217 47.92 14.38 70.96
C LEU A 217 48.81 13.26 71.50
N ASP A 218 48.77 12.08 70.87
CA ASP A 218 49.67 10.96 71.16
C ASP A 218 51.14 11.32 70.94
N PHE A 219 51.42 12.11 69.91
CA PHE A 219 52.77 12.59 69.64
C PHE A 219 53.25 13.58 70.71
N GLN A 220 52.44 14.58 71.05
CA GLN A 220 52.77 15.58 72.08
C GLN A 220 53.05 14.89 73.43
N ASN A 221 52.20 13.95 73.84
CA ASN A 221 52.37 13.16 75.07
C ASN A 221 53.64 12.30 75.08
N ARG A 222 54.09 11.81 73.91
CA ARG A 222 55.34 11.03 73.78
C ARG A 222 56.57 11.94 73.73
N ALA A 223 56.46 13.12 73.15
CA ALA A 223 57.53 14.12 73.07
C ALA A 223 57.84 14.70 74.47
N GLU A 224 56.82 14.95 75.28
CA GLU A 224 56.95 15.48 76.64
C GLU A 224 57.67 14.50 77.60
N LYS A 225 57.58 13.19 77.34
CA LYS A 225 58.25 12.13 78.14
C LYS A 225 59.72 11.88 77.78
N ARG A 226 60.25 12.43 76.69
CA ARG A 226 61.65 12.23 76.24
C ARG A 226 62.39 13.57 76.15
N GLY A 227 62.76 14.12 77.30
CA GLY A 227 63.70 15.25 77.40
C GLY A 227 65.12 14.80 77.10
N GLY A 228 65.58 14.93 75.85
CA GLY A 228 66.96 14.59 75.48
C GLY A 228 67.44 15.25 74.19
N LYS A 229 68.50 16.05 74.29
CA LYS A 229 69.18 16.70 73.17
C LYS A 229 69.89 15.66 72.30
N HIS A 230 69.41 15.47 71.07
CA HIS A 230 70.20 14.89 69.99
C HIS A 230 70.29 15.85 68.80
N HIS A 231 71.46 15.86 68.16
CA HIS A 231 71.73 16.58 66.92
C HIS A 231 70.80 16.06 65.81
N ARG A 232 70.14 16.98 65.11
CA ARG A 232 69.04 16.68 64.18
C ARG A 232 69.40 17.12 62.77
N VAL A 233 69.18 16.21 61.82
CA VAL A 233 69.17 16.55 60.38
C VAL A 233 67.82 17.20 60.10
N ASP A 234 67.87 18.35 59.44
CA ASP A 234 66.68 19.12 59.10
C ASP A 234 65.97 18.51 57.88
N VAL A 235 65.35 17.34 58.08
CA VAL A 235 64.43 16.72 57.11
C VAL A 235 63.06 17.42 57.14
N SER A 236 62.90 18.42 58.02
CA SER A 236 61.63 19.10 58.29
C SER A 236 61.13 19.92 57.11
N SER A 237 62.02 20.66 56.45
CA SER A 237 61.67 21.46 55.29
C SER A 237 61.22 20.59 54.14
N TYR A 238 61.88 19.44 53.93
CA TYR A 238 61.52 18.50 52.87
C TYR A 238 60.23 17.72 53.17
N LEU A 239 60.03 17.29 54.42
CA LEU A 239 58.80 16.61 54.83
C LEU A 239 57.60 17.56 54.83
N SER A 240 57.73 18.78 55.36
CA SER A 240 56.67 19.79 55.30
C SER A 240 56.36 20.19 53.86
N GLN A 241 57.37 20.46 53.03
CA GLN A 241 57.17 20.81 51.62
C GLN A 241 56.47 19.69 50.82
N GLU A 242 56.90 18.42 50.97
CA GLU A 242 56.25 17.29 50.29
C GLU A 242 54.84 17.02 50.85
N SER A 243 54.59 17.32 52.13
CA SER A 243 53.27 17.18 52.75
C SER A 243 52.32 18.30 52.39
N ASP A 244 52.82 19.51 52.22
CA ASP A 244 52.08 20.66 51.69
C ASP A 244 51.81 20.48 50.19
N MET A 245 52.74 19.87 49.45
CA MET A 245 52.50 19.46 48.06
C MET A 245 51.46 18.33 47.99
N LEU A 246 51.53 17.36 48.90
CA LEU A 246 50.53 16.30 49.02
C LEU A 246 49.16 16.86 49.40
N SER A 247 49.08 17.83 50.31
CA SER A 247 47.83 18.47 50.71
C SER A 247 47.26 19.29 49.56
N ALA A 248 48.08 20.06 48.84
CA ALA A 248 47.67 20.77 47.63
C ALA A 248 47.18 19.81 46.54
N LEU A 249 47.84 18.67 46.32
CA LEU A 249 47.41 17.65 45.35
C LEU A 249 46.14 16.92 45.80
N ARG A 250 45.98 16.61 47.09
CA ARG A 250 44.76 16.01 47.64
C ARG A 250 43.60 16.97 47.56
N MET A 251 43.81 18.25 47.84
CA MET A 251 42.81 19.30 47.68
C MET A 251 42.46 19.49 46.20
N ARG A 252 43.45 19.48 45.30
CA ARG A 252 43.24 19.47 43.85
C ARG A 252 42.49 18.23 43.39
N LYS A 253 42.76 17.05 43.96
CA LYS A 253 42.00 15.83 43.68
C LYS A 253 40.58 15.92 44.22
N ALA A 254 40.38 16.48 45.40
CA ALA A 254 39.05 16.73 45.93
C ALA A 254 38.29 17.66 44.96
N GLN A 255 38.91 18.76 44.52
CA GLN A 255 38.36 19.67 43.50
C GLN A 255 38.12 19.00 42.14
N LEU A 256 39.02 18.15 41.67
CA LEU A 256 38.84 17.43 40.41
C LEU A 256 37.77 16.34 40.54
N LEU A 257 37.64 15.68 41.69
CA LEU A 257 36.52 14.78 41.96
C LEU A 257 35.21 15.54 42.14
N LEU A 258 35.28 16.83 42.49
CA LEU A 258 34.15 17.75 42.43
C LEU A 258 33.78 18.12 40.99
N THR A 259 34.64 17.92 39.98
CA THR A 259 34.35 18.30 38.58
C THR A 259 34.32 17.13 37.59
N GLU A 260 34.98 16.01 37.90
CA GLU A 260 35.34 14.93 36.97
C GLU A 260 35.21 13.52 37.59
N THR A 261 35.11 12.49 36.75
CA THR A 261 34.96 11.09 37.20
C THR A 261 36.27 10.51 37.78
N ARG A 262 36.19 9.50 38.66
CA ARG A 262 37.36 8.73 39.16
C ARG A 262 38.26 8.15 38.06
N SER A 263 37.71 7.91 36.87
CA SER A 263 38.40 7.42 35.68
C SER A 263 38.83 8.53 34.70
N HIS A 264 38.54 9.80 35.00
CA HIS A 264 38.95 10.93 34.16
C HIS A 264 40.48 11.02 34.13
N PRO A 265 41.11 11.28 32.96
CA PRO A 265 42.56 11.34 32.83
C PRO A 265 43.23 12.22 33.88
N ASP A 266 42.66 13.39 34.18
CA ASP A 266 43.22 14.32 35.17
C ASP A 266 43.09 13.83 36.61
N VAL A 267 41.98 13.16 36.95
CA VAL A 267 41.79 12.56 38.28
C VAL A 267 42.71 11.35 38.46
N VAL A 268 42.90 10.56 37.40
CA VAL A 268 43.83 9.43 37.39
C VAL A 268 45.27 9.93 37.49
N ALA A 269 45.63 10.97 36.73
CA ALA A 269 46.93 11.61 36.76
C ALA A 269 47.24 12.17 38.16
N VAL A 270 46.35 12.98 38.73
CA VAL A 270 46.53 13.50 40.09
C VAL A 270 46.51 12.38 41.13
N THR A 271 45.71 11.32 40.96
CA THR A 271 45.75 10.16 41.85
C THR A 271 47.10 9.42 41.77
N GLN A 272 47.70 9.36 40.59
CA GLN A 272 49.01 8.75 40.39
C GLN A 272 50.12 9.63 40.97
N GLU A 273 50.05 10.96 40.77
CA GLU A 273 50.94 11.94 41.42
C GLU A 273 50.84 11.85 42.94
N ILE A 274 49.62 11.79 43.50
CA ILE A 274 49.40 11.57 44.94
C ILE A 274 50.03 10.26 45.38
N ARG A 275 49.86 9.15 44.65
CA ARG A 275 50.49 7.87 45.01
C ARG A 275 52.02 7.94 44.96
N GLU A 276 52.58 8.67 44.00
CA GLU A 276 54.03 8.85 43.88
C GLU A 276 54.57 9.68 45.04
N ILE A 277 53.91 10.79 45.39
CA ILE A 277 54.26 11.61 46.54
C ILE A 277 54.00 10.85 47.84
N GLU A 278 52.90 10.13 48.01
CA GLU A 278 52.64 9.26 49.16
C GLU A 278 53.70 8.17 49.31
N LYS A 279 54.23 7.64 48.20
CA LYS A 279 55.34 6.68 48.25
C LYS A 279 56.65 7.36 48.67
N LYS A 280 56.90 8.60 48.24
CA LYS A 280 58.06 9.42 48.67
C LYS A 280 57.93 9.82 50.13
N VAL A 281 56.81 10.41 50.54
CA VAL A 281 56.44 10.74 51.91
C VAL A 281 56.44 9.48 52.78
N GLY A 282 55.95 8.35 52.29
CA GLY A 282 55.95 7.06 52.99
C GLY A 282 57.36 6.49 53.21
N LYS A 283 58.26 6.63 52.23
CA LYS A 283 59.69 6.31 52.39
C LYS A 283 60.35 7.25 53.40
N LEU A 284 60.12 8.55 53.28
CA LEU A 284 60.60 9.55 54.23
C LEU A 284 60.01 9.32 55.64
N HIS A 285 58.77 8.87 55.72
CA HIS A 285 58.05 8.52 56.95
C HIS A 285 58.61 7.25 57.61
N SER A 286 58.99 6.24 56.83
CA SER A 286 59.69 5.05 57.36
C SER A 286 61.06 5.39 57.95
N ILE A 287 61.70 6.45 57.46
CA ILE A 287 62.95 7.00 57.97
C ILE A 287 62.69 7.97 59.14
N ALA A 288 61.51 8.60 59.20
CA ALA A 288 61.16 9.66 60.15
C ALA A 288 60.34 9.21 61.38
N LYS A 289 59.78 7.99 61.39
CA LYS A 289 59.06 7.46 62.57
C LYS A 289 60.01 7.43 63.76
N PRO A 290 59.62 7.95 64.94
CA PRO A 290 60.43 7.86 66.14
C PRO A 290 60.41 6.43 66.67
N GLY A 291 61.25 5.57 66.09
CA GLY A 291 61.57 4.22 66.51
C GLY A 291 63.03 4.15 66.98
N ASP A 292 63.27 3.32 67.98
CA ASP A 292 64.55 3.13 68.65
C ASP A 292 65.69 2.79 67.66
N GLY A 293 66.66 3.70 67.51
CA GLY A 293 67.90 3.44 66.77
C GLY A 293 67.99 4.07 65.37
N SER A 294 68.80 5.13 65.30
CA SER A 294 69.40 5.78 64.11
C SER A 294 68.51 6.67 63.20
N MET A 295 68.92 7.94 63.11
CA MET A 295 68.32 9.10 62.40
C MET A 295 67.01 9.66 62.99
N GLY A 296 67.15 10.57 63.96
CA GLY A 296 66.03 11.29 64.57
C GLY A 296 65.64 12.56 63.80
N VAL A 297 64.38 12.63 63.35
CA VAL A 297 63.75 13.84 62.76
C VAL A 297 63.37 14.85 63.86
N SER A 298 63.28 16.14 63.53
CA SER A 298 62.86 17.20 64.46
C SER A 298 61.44 16.98 65.00
N GLY A 299 61.23 17.17 66.31
CA GLY A 299 59.92 16.97 66.94
C GLY A 299 58.92 18.01 66.44
N SER A 300 59.40 19.24 66.26
CA SER A 300 58.66 20.34 65.64
C SER A 300 58.27 20.07 64.18
N ALA A 301 59.02 19.23 63.46
CA ALA A 301 58.73 18.90 62.06
C ALA A 301 57.57 17.91 61.93
N TRP A 302 57.56 16.90 62.79
CA TRP A 302 56.51 15.91 62.83
C TRP A 302 55.20 16.52 63.35
N GLU A 303 55.31 17.46 64.29
CA GLU A 303 54.19 18.29 64.76
C GLU A 303 53.59 19.11 63.62
N SER A 304 54.40 19.87 62.86
CA SER A 304 53.92 20.66 61.71
C SER A 304 53.25 19.82 60.63
N PHE A 305 53.72 18.59 60.40
CA PHE A 305 53.06 17.63 59.49
C PHE A 305 51.68 17.20 59.99
N LEU A 306 51.58 16.84 61.28
CA LEU A 306 50.31 16.44 61.88
C LEU A 306 49.32 17.62 61.93
N GLU A 307 49.80 18.82 62.21
CA GLU A 307 49.03 20.06 62.11
C GLU A 307 48.53 20.32 60.67
N SER A 308 49.37 20.09 59.66
CA SER A 308 48.98 20.21 58.24
C SER A 308 47.91 19.17 57.86
N ASN A 309 47.99 17.94 58.37
CA ASN A 309 46.95 16.92 58.15
C ASN A 309 45.63 17.27 58.85
N ILE A 310 45.68 17.76 60.10
CA ILE A 310 44.49 18.24 60.81
C ILE A 310 43.85 19.39 60.06
N LYS A 311 44.66 20.34 59.56
CA LYS A 311 44.18 21.45 58.75
C LYS A 311 43.50 20.95 57.47
N MET A 312 44.11 20.00 56.77
CA MET A 312 43.54 19.38 55.58
C MET A 312 42.20 18.67 55.87
N ASP A 313 42.11 17.89 56.95
CA ASP A 313 40.89 17.18 57.31
C ASP A 313 39.78 18.16 57.78
N LYS A 314 40.14 19.28 58.43
CA LYS A 314 39.23 20.39 58.75
C LYS A 314 38.72 21.10 57.50
N ASP A 315 39.61 21.41 56.55
CA ASP A 315 39.26 22.07 55.31
C ASP A 315 38.32 21.19 54.47
N LEU A 316 38.62 19.89 54.34
CA LEU A 316 37.75 18.91 53.67
C LEU A 316 36.38 18.81 54.35
N LEU A 317 36.33 18.77 55.68
CA LEU A 317 35.08 18.74 56.43
C LEU A 317 34.25 20.01 56.17
N SER A 318 34.88 21.18 56.23
CA SER A 318 34.21 22.46 55.99
C SER A 318 33.63 22.56 54.58
N GLU A 319 34.35 22.09 53.58
CA GLU A 319 33.90 22.07 52.18
C GLU A 319 32.70 21.12 52.00
N LEU A 320 32.74 19.92 52.58
CA LEU A 320 31.62 18.97 52.51
C LEU A 320 30.37 19.49 53.25
N GLU A 321 30.54 20.18 54.38
CA GLU A 321 29.44 20.82 55.11
C GLU A 321 28.85 22.00 54.32
N GLN A 322 29.70 22.82 53.72
CA GLN A 322 29.29 23.91 52.83
C GLN A 322 28.52 23.37 51.62
N GLU A 323 29.01 22.31 50.98
CA GLU A 323 28.36 21.67 49.83
C GLU A 323 27.01 21.03 50.19
N ARG A 324 26.90 20.42 51.36
CA ARG A 324 25.61 19.91 51.86
C ARG A 324 24.62 21.05 52.10
N SER A 325 25.09 22.17 52.65
CA SER A 325 24.25 23.35 52.90
C SER A 325 23.77 24.00 51.61
N SER A 326 24.64 24.15 50.60
CA SER A 326 24.30 24.72 49.29
C SER A 326 23.28 23.84 48.56
N ALA A 327 23.48 22.52 48.56
CA ALA A 327 22.55 21.57 47.96
C ALA A 327 21.14 21.65 48.59
N ARG A 328 21.07 21.81 49.92
CA ARG A 328 19.78 21.94 50.63
C ARG A 328 19.08 23.26 50.30
N ILE A 329 19.81 24.38 50.26
CA ILE A 329 19.25 25.70 49.91
C ILE A 329 18.72 25.70 48.48
N ILE A 330 19.48 25.13 47.53
CA ILE A 330 19.07 25.04 46.13
C ILE A 330 17.82 24.16 45.99
N ALA A 331 17.78 23.03 46.70
CA ALA A 331 16.65 22.11 46.63
C ALA A 331 15.37 22.71 47.24
N ASP A 332 15.44 23.37 48.39
CA ASP A 332 14.29 24.06 49.01
C ASP A 332 13.75 25.19 48.11
N SER A 333 14.61 25.82 47.30
CA SER A 333 14.22 26.87 46.34
C SER A 333 13.65 26.36 45.00
N ASN A 334 13.99 25.14 44.59
CA ASN A 334 13.66 24.55 43.26
C ASN A 334 12.64 23.40 43.33
N LEU A 335 11.80 23.36 44.37
CA LEU A 335 10.73 22.34 44.46
C LEU A 335 9.77 22.39 43.26
N GLU A 336 9.58 23.56 42.63
CA GLU A 336 8.82 23.72 41.39
C GLU A 336 9.70 23.51 40.13
N ASN A 337 9.92 22.24 39.79
CA ASN A 337 10.68 21.84 38.60
C ASN A 337 9.92 21.97 37.28
N LEU A 338 8.63 22.27 37.36
CA LEU A 338 7.72 22.38 36.23
C LEU A 338 7.12 23.80 36.20
N ILE A 339 7.48 24.58 35.19
CA ILE A 339 6.86 25.90 34.95
C ILE A 339 5.93 25.78 33.75
N VAL A 340 4.65 26.12 33.94
CA VAL A 340 3.72 26.29 32.83
C VAL A 340 4.02 27.64 32.18
N ILE A 341 4.50 27.62 30.93
CA ILE A 341 4.74 28.84 30.14
C ILE A 341 3.41 29.34 29.59
N ASP A 342 2.72 28.48 28.85
CA ASP A 342 1.40 28.75 28.28
C ASP A 342 0.39 27.81 28.93
N PRO A 343 -0.53 28.31 29.77
CA PRO A 343 -1.58 27.49 30.34
C PRO A 343 -2.56 27.04 29.26
N PRO A 344 -3.20 25.87 29.42
CA PRO A 344 -4.17 25.41 28.44
C PRO A 344 -5.42 26.29 28.47
N LEU A 345 -5.82 26.75 27.29
CA LEU A 345 -7.02 27.54 27.10
C LEU A 345 -8.15 26.68 26.52
N LEU A 346 -9.39 27.03 26.84
CA LEU A 346 -10.57 26.35 26.31
C LEU A 346 -10.64 26.53 24.78
N PRO A 347 -10.58 25.45 23.99
CA PRO A 347 -10.60 25.55 22.54
C PRO A 347 -11.98 25.98 22.01
N VAL A 348 -12.06 27.17 21.42
CA VAL A 348 -13.33 27.76 20.92
C VAL A 348 -13.71 27.25 19.53
N LYS A 349 -12.73 26.84 18.72
CA LYS A 349 -12.97 26.35 17.35
C LYS A 349 -12.52 24.90 17.22
N PRO A 350 -13.36 24.02 16.65
CA PRO A 350 -12.94 22.65 16.37
C PRO A 350 -11.90 22.64 15.25
N GLN A 351 -10.98 21.68 15.32
CA GLN A 351 -10.07 21.37 14.22
C GLN A 351 -10.70 20.35 13.27
N MET A 352 -10.15 20.25 12.04
CA MET A 352 -10.67 19.34 11.01
C MET A 352 -10.86 17.93 11.57
N THR A 353 -12.03 17.35 11.32
CA THR A 353 -12.42 16.08 11.94
C THR A 353 -11.55 14.95 11.39
N LYS A 354 -11.32 13.91 12.22
CA LYS A 354 -10.72 12.64 11.74
C LYS A 354 -11.55 12.04 10.58
N GLY A 355 -12.84 12.38 10.49
CA GLY A 355 -13.74 12.08 9.38
C GLY A 355 -13.28 12.63 8.04
N PHE A 356 -12.71 13.83 7.97
CA PHE A 356 -12.19 14.38 6.72
C PHE A 356 -11.04 13.53 6.15
N LYS A 357 -10.14 13.01 7.01
CA LYS A 357 -9.07 12.10 6.58
C LYS A 357 -9.63 10.80 6.02
N ILE A 358 -10.69 10.26 6.64
CA ILE A 358 -11.40 9.07 6.16
C ILE A 358 -11.99 9.33 4.76
N ILE A 359 -12.63 10.49 4.55
CA ILE A 359 -13.15 10.89 3.23
C ILE A 359 -12.03 10.98 2.20
N LEU A 360 -10.90 11.61 2.53
CA LEU A 360 -9.77 11.77 1.60
C LEU A 360 -9.20 10.42 1.15
N VAL A 361 -8.99 9.50 2.10
CA VAL A 361 -8.55 8.12 1.81
C VAL A 361 -9.62 7.37 1.03
N GLY A 362 -10.90 7.57 1.37
CA GLY A 362 -12.04 7.01 0.65
C GLY A 362 -12.12 7.44 -0.81
N VAL A 363 -11.92 8.73 -1.09
CA VAL A 363 -11.89 9.28 -2.45
C VAL A 363 -10.74 8.67 -3.24
N ALA A 364 -9.54 8.60 -2.66
CA ALA A 364 -8.38 7.97 -3.31
C ALA A 364 -8.64 6.49 -3.62
N GLY A 365 -9.24 5.75 -2.68
CA GLY A 365 -9.64 4.35 -2.86
C GLY A 365 -10.72 4.18 -3.93
N ALA A 366 -11.74 5.05 -3.95
CA ALA A 366 -12.81 5.03 -4.93
C ALA A 366 -12.29 5.32 -6.35
N LEU A 367 -11.38 6.30 -6.51
CA LEU A 367 -10.70 6.57 -7.78
C LEU A 367 -9.91 5.36 -8.25
N GLY A 368 -9.12 4.74 -7.37
CA GLY A 368 -8.38 3.51 -7.70
C GLY A 368 -9.30 2.37 -8.14
N GLY A 369 -10.36 2.10 -7.38
CA GLY A 369 -11.35 1.07 -7.70
C GLY A 369 -12.07 1.31 -9.03
N SER A 370 -12.39 2.58 -9.34
CA SER A 370 -13.07 2.95 -10.59
C SER A 370 -12.27 2.64 -11.86
N VAL A 371 -10.94 2.62 -11.77
CA VAL A 371 -10.05 2.24 -12.89
C VAL A 371 -9.76 0.74 -12.84
N ALA A 372 -9.49 0.20 -11.66
CA ALA A 372 -9.08 -1.19 -11.48
C ALA A 372 -10.18 -2.19 -11.90
N VAL A 373 -11.44 -1.96 -11.52
CA VAL A 373 -12.53 -2.91 -11.80
C VAL A 373 -12.76 -3.08 -13.32
N PRO A 374 -12.96 -2.01 -14.12
CA PRO A 374 -13.00 -2.13 -15.56
C PRO A 374 -11.74 -2.77 -16.15
N PHE A 375 -10.55 -2.39 -15.67
CA PHE A 375 -9.30 -2.94 -16.16
C PHE A 375 -9.26 -4.46 -15.98
N LEU A 376 -9.62 -4.98 -14.80
CA LEU A 376 -9.68 -6.41 -14.53
C LEU A 376 -10.70 -7.12 -15.44
N LEU A 377 -11.87 -6.52 -15.69
CA LEU A 377 -12.87 -7.08 -16.61
C LEU A 377 -12.36 -7.22 -18.05
N VAL A 378 -11.43 -6.38 -18.48
CA VAL A 378 -10.78 -6.48 -19.80
C VAL A 378 -9.58 -7.40 -19.76
N PHE A 379 -8.78 -7.35 -18.69
CA PHE A 379 -7.57 -8.15 -18.53
C PHE A 379 -7.85 -9.66 -18.50
N PHE A 380 -8.96 -10.08 -17.89
CA PHE A 380 -9.34 -11.49 -17.82
C PHE A 380 -10.08 -12.01 -19.06
N ARG A 381 -10.30 -11.17 -20.09
CA ARG A 381 -10.85 -11.66 -21.36
C ARG A 381 -9.77 -12.37 -22.18
N LYS A 382 -10.08 -13.60 -22.61
CA LYS A 382 -9.32 -14.35 -23.60
C LYS A 382 -10.12 -14.41 -24.91
N PRO A 383 -9.97 -13.41 -25.80
CA PRO A 383 -10.57 -13.50 -27.12
C PRO A 383 -9.80 -14.49 -28.01
N ILE A 384 -10.47 -15.02 -29.02
CA ILE A 384 -9.83 -15.85 -30.04
C ILE A 384 -8.84 -15.00 -30.84
N GLN A 385 -7.59 -15.46 -30.94
CA GLN A 385 -6.50 -14.74 -31.59
C GLN A 385 -5.93 -15.54 -32.75
N GLY A 386 -6.44 -15.28 -33.95
CA GLY A 386 -5.96 -15.91 -35.17
C GLY A 386 -6.36 -17.39 -35.30
N GLU A 387 -6.03 -17.93 -36.46
CA GLU A 387 -6.41 -19.28 -36.87
C GLU A 387 -5.76 -20.37 -36.01
N MET A 388 -4.50 -20.24 -35.62
CA MET A 388 -3.81 -21.26 -34.83
C MET A 388 -4.47 -21.48 -33.46
N ASN A 389 -4.90 -20.39 -32.81
CA ASN A 389 -5.63 -20.46 -31.55
C ASN A 389 -7.00 -21.11 -31.76
N LEU A 390 -7.73 -20.73 -32.81
CA LEU A 390 -9.03 -21.31 -33.14
C LEU A 390 -8.95 -22.80 -33.48
N LYS A 391 -7.96 -23.22 -34.28
CA LYS A 391 -7.72 -24.62 -34.63
C LYS A 391 -7.33 -25.45 -33.41
N LYS A 392 -6.51 -24.91 -32.52
CA LYS A 392 -6.14 -25.57 -31.25
C LYS A 392 -7.33 -25.71 -30.31
N LEU A 393 -8.22 -24.72 -30.27
CA LEU A 393 -9.39 -24.69 -29.42
C LEU A 393 -10.47 -25.68 -29.90
N SER A 394 -10.77 -25.65 -31.20
CA SER A 394 -11.90 -26.38 -31.80
C SER A 394 -11.59 -27.80 -32.25
N GLY A 395 -10.31 -28.12 -32.51
CA GLY A 395 -9.90 -29.43 -33.05
C GLY A 395 -10.32 -29.72 -34.49
N VAL A 396 -11.10 -28.84 -35.12
CA VAL A 396 -11.62 -28.95 -36.49
C VAL A 396 -10.88 -28.01 -37.44
N PRO A 397 -10.92 -28.23 -38.77
CA PRO A 397 -10.28 -27.33 -39.72
C PRO A 397 -10.91 -25.92 -39.71
N ASN A 398 -10.09 -24.91 -39.96
CA ASN A 398 -10.54 -23.56 -40.29
C ASN A 398 -10.56 -23.40 -41.82
N PHE A 399 -11.71 -23.05 -42.38
CA PHE A 399 -11.90 -23.00 -43.83
C PHE A 399 -11.57 -21.64 -44.44
N ALA A 400 -11.68 -20.55 -43.67
CA ALA A 400 -11.38 -19.21 -44.15
C ALA A 400 -10.97 -18.24 -43.04
N ASN A 401 -10.14 -17.27 -43.42
CA ASN A 401 -9.78 -16.11 -42.63
C ASN A 401 -10.34 -14.86 -43.34
N VAL A 402 -11.63 -14.59 -43.16
CA VAL A 402 -12.32 -13.49 -43.84
C VAL A 402 -11.67 -12.15 -43.43
N PRO A 403 -11.18 -11.34 -44.39
CA PRO A 403 -10.39 -10.16 -44.08
C PRO A 403 -11.22 -9.06 -43.43
N ARG A 404 -10.58 -8.29 -42.54
CA ARG A 404 -11.12 -7.04 -42.00
C ARG A 404 -11.25 -6.01 -43.12
N LEU A 405 -12.48 -5.56 -43.35
CA LEU A 405 -12.76 -4.50 -44.31
C LEU A 405 -12.95 -3.15 -43.62
N SER A 406 -12.36 -2.11 -44.20
CA SER A 406 -12.58 -0.74 -43.73
C SER A 406 -14.02 -0.30 -44.06
N PRO A 407 -14.76 0.33 -43.13
CA PRO A 407 -16.12 0.78 -43.38
C PRO A 407 -16.27 1.70 -44.61
N ARG A 408 -15.20 2.41 -45.00
CA ARG A 408 -15.15 3.27 -46.18
C ARG A 408 -15.24 2.52 -47.51
N HIS A 409 -14.87 1.24 -47.54
CA HIS A 409 -14.87 0.42 -48.76
C HIS A 409 -16.18 -0.37 -48.93
N ILE A 410 -17.08 -0.29 -47.94
CA ILE A 410 -18.38 -0.95 -47.94
C ILE A 410 -19.44 0.09 -48.31
N PRO A 411 -20.20 -0.10 -49.41
CA PRO A 411 -21.28 0.81 -49.75
C PRO A 411 -22.35 0.82 -48.66
N GLU A 412 -22.95 1.98 -48.44
CA GLU A 412 -24.08 2.14 -47.53
C GLU A 412 -25.39 2.09 -48.32
N ARG A 413 -26.30 1.20 -47.93
CA ARG A 413 -27.65 1.12 -48.47
C ARG A 413 -28.66 1.04 -47.34
N ASN A 414 -29.72 1.85 -47.43
CA ASN A 414 -30.77 1.92 -46.41
C ASN A 414 -30.22 2.13 -44.97
N GLY A 415 -29.13 2.87 -44.82
CA GLY A 415 -28.46 3.11 -43.53
C GLY A 415 -27.64 1.94 -42.99
N VAL A 416 -27.45 0.86 -43.75
CA VAL A 416 -26.70 -0.33 -43.35
C VAL A 416 -25.53 -0.58 -44.30
N ARG A 417 -24.37 -0.97 -43.74
CA ARG A 417 -23.17 -1.36 -44.50
C ARG A 417 -22.93 -2.85 -44.30
N VAL A 418 -23.16 -3.64 -45.34
CA VAL A 418 -22.87 -5.08 -45.36
C VAL A 418 -21.87 -5.40 -46.46
N PRO A 419 -20.71 -6.02 -46.15
CA PRO A 419 -19.78 -6.48 -47.17
C PRO A 419 -20.42 -7.50 -48.10
N ARG A 420 -20.29 -7.26 -49.41
CA ARG A 420 -20.72 -8.21 -50.44
C ARG A 420 -19.68 -8.35 -51.54
N ILE A 421 -19.40 -9.57 -51.99
CA ILE A 421 -18.45 -9.86 -53.07
C ILE A 421 -18.83 -9.18 -54.40
N ASP A 422 -20.10 -8.82 -54.60
CA ASP A 422 -20.61 -8.25 -55.84
C ASP A 422 -20.69 -6.72 -55.85
N GLN A 423 -20.43 -6.05 -54.73
CA GLN A 423 -20.72 -4.62 -54.56
C GLN A 423 -19.61 -3.83 -53.86
N MET A 424 -18.38 -4.34 -53.79
CA MET A 424 -17.29 -3.63 -53.12
C MET A 424 -16.82 -2.40 -53.91
N ALA A 425 -16.57 -1.30 -53.20
CA ALA A 425 -16.14 -0.04 -53.80
C ALA A 425 -14.65 -0.03 -54.17
N ASP A 426 -13.81 -0.66 -53.36
CA ASP A 426 -12.37 -0.75 -53.56
C ASP A 426 -12.00 -2.06 -54.27
N LYS A 427 -11.37 -1.97 -55.44
CA LYS A 427 -11.07 -3.14 -56.30
C LYS A 427 -10.11 -4.14 -55.63
N GLU A 428 -9.14 -3.65 -54.87
CA GLU A 428 -8.15 -4.52 -54.21
C GLU A 428 -8.78 -5.29 -53.05
N SER A 429 -9.47 -4.58 -52.14
CA SER A 429 -10.21 -5.20 -51.03
C SER A 429 -11.28 -6.17 -51.54
N ALA A 430 -11.94 -5.83 -52.66
CA ALA A 430 -12.92 -6.69 -53.33
C ALA A 430 -12.30 -8.01 -53.76
N TRP A 431 -11.17 -7.96 -54.45
CA TRP A 431 -10.49 -9.14 -54.97
C TRP A 431 -10.04 -10.07 -53.84
N ILE A 432 -9.40 -9.54 -52.78
CA ILE A 432 -8.96 -10.36 -51.64
C ILE A 432 -10.16 -11.03 -50.97
N PHE A 433 -11.23 -10.28 -50.73
CA PHE A 433 -12.43 -10.80 -50.08
C PHE A 433 -13.13 -11.86 -50.95
N GLU A 434 -13.36 -11.59 -52.24
CA GLU A 434 -13.95 -12.54 -53.18
C GLU A 434 -13.13 -13.83 -53.27
N LYS A 435 -11.81 -13.73 -53.43
CA LYS A 435 -10.96 -14.90 -53.51
C LYS A 435 -10.96 -15.71 -52.22
N GLU A 436 -11.06 -15.07 -51.05
CA GLU A 436 -11.12 -15.79 -49.77
C GLU A 436 -12.36 -16.66 -49.68
N PHE A 437 -13.52 -16.18 -50.17
CA PHE A 437 -14.74 -16.99 -50.27
C PHE A 437 -14.65 -18.08 -51.33
N GLU A 438 -14.03 -17.83 -52.49
CA GLU A 438 -13.76 -18.88 -53.49
C GLU A 438 -12.89 -19.99 -52.87
N SER A 439 -11.80 -19.62 -52.22
CA SER A 439 -10.92 -20.56 -51.50
C SER A 439 -11.68 -21.32 -50.42
N MET A 440 -12.53 -20.65 -49.65
CA MET A 440 -13.39 -21.27 -48.65
C MET A 440 -14.26 -22.36 -49.28
N PHE A 441 -14.95 -22.03 -50.37
CA PHE A 441 -15.81 -22.98 -51.07
C PHE A 441 -15.03 -24.17 -51.63
N PHE A 442 -13.88 -23.94 -52.28
CA PHE A 442 -13.04 -25.02 -52.78
C PHE A 442 -12.55 -25.94 -51.66
N ARG A 443 -12.15 -25.39 -50.50
CA ARG A 443 -11.74 -26.18 -49.33
C ARG A 443 -12.90 -26.97 -48.76
N LEU A 444 -14.08 -26.36 -48.59
CA LEU A 444 -15.29 -27.06 -48.15
C LEU A 444 -15.62 -28.21 -49.11
N LYS A 445 -15.73 -27.94 -50.40
CA LYS A 445 -16.04 -28.95 -51.44
C LYS A 445 -15.04 -30.09 -51.46
N LYS A 446 -13.74 -29.80 -51.34
CA LYS A 446 -12.66 -30.80 -51.39
C LYS A 446 -12.55 -31.61 -50.09
N THR A 447 -12.56 -30.95 -48.93
CA THR A 447 -12.33 -31.58 -47.63
C THR A 447 -13.54 -32.36 -47.16
N LEU A 448 -14.75 -31.84 -47.41
CA LEU A 448 -16.01 -32.43 -46.93
C LEU A 448 -16.69 -33.29 -47.99
N LYS A 449 -16.10 -33.42 -49.19
CA LYS A 449 -16.67 -34.14 -50.34
C LYS A 449 -18.13 -33.76 -50.58
N LEU A 450 -18.40 -32.45 -50.63
CA LEU A 450 -19.79 -31.99 -50.60
C LEU A 450 -20.62 -32.59 -51.74
N GLN A 451 -21.79 -33.13 -51.41
CA GLN A 451 -22.71 -33.76 -52.37
C GLN A 451 -23.85 -32.82 -52.76
N LYS A 452 -24.58 -33.18 -53.82
CA LYS A 452 -25.76 -32.44 -54.25
C LYS A 452 -26.84 -32.50 -53.16
N GLY A 453 -27.48 -31.37 -52.87
CA GLY A 453 -28.51 -31.25 -51.85
C GLY A 453 -27.94 -31.25 -50.44
N GLN A 454 -26.72 -30.74 -50.23
CA GLN A 454 -26.14 -30.69 -48.90
C GLN A 454 -26.57 -29.45 -48.12
N VAL A 455 -26.97 -29.64 -46.86
CA VAL A 455 -27.46 -28.62 -45.94
C VAL A 455 -26.37 -28.24 -44.96
N LEU A 456 -25.93 -26.98 -44.99
CA LEU A 456 -24.93 -26.43 -44.08
C LEU A 456 -25.54 -25.35 -43.20
N LEU A 457 -25.43 -25.53 -41.88
CA LEU A 457 -25.82 -24.54 -40.89
C LEU A 457 -24.63 -23.62 -40.58
N ILE A 458 -24.83 -22.31 -40.63
CA ILE A 458 -23.81 -21.31 -40.31
C ILE A 458 -24.25 -20.58 -39.05
N THR A 459 -23.45 -20.72 -37.98
CA THR A 459 -23.77 -20.15 -36.66
C THR A 459 -22.59 -19.42 -36.04
N SER A 460 -22.80 -18.76 -34.90
CA SER A 460 -21.74 -18.11 -34.13
C SER A 460 -22.04 -18.07 -32.62
N PRO A 461 -21.01 -17.88 -31.76
CA PRO A 461 -21.20 -17.69 -30.33
C PRO A 461 -21.93 -16.42 -29.95
N ALA A 462 -21.71 -15.32 -30.67
CA ALA A 462 -22.31 -14.04 -30.36
C ALA A 462 -22.91 -13.35 -31.59
N PRO A 463 -23.88 -12.43 -31.39
CA PRO A 463 -24.29 -11.51 -32.46
C PRO A 463 -23.09 -10.73 -32.99
N GLU A 464 -23.10 -10.43 -34.29
CA GLU A 464 -22.04 -9.63 -34.96
C GLU A 464 -20.67 -10.31 -35.09
N ASP A 465 -20.60 -11.63 -34.89
CA ASP A 465 -19.41 -12.41 -35.21
C ASP A 465 -19.18 -12.56 -36.72
N GLY A 466 -20.23 -12.31 -37.53
CA GLY A 466 -20.14 -12.28 -38.99
C GLY A 466 -20.86 -13.42 -39.72
N LYS A 467 -21.58 -14.30 -39.01
CA LYS A 467 -22.37 -15.42 -39.57
C LYS A 467 -23.15 -15.06 -40.85
N SER A 468 -23.94 -13.97 -40.81
CA SER A 468 -24.77 -13.51 -41.94
C SER A 468 -23.96 -12.95 -43.10
N VAL A 469 -22.77 -12.39 -42.83
CA VAL A 469 -21.83 -11.95 -43.88
C VAL A 469 -21.20 -13.17 -44.53
N THR A 470 -20.82 -14.16 -43.73
CA THR A 470 -20.23 -15.42 -44.20
C THR A 470 -21.23 -16.22 -45.03
N SER A 471 -22.46 -16.43 -44.56
CA SER A 471 -23.50 -17.18 -45.25
C SER A 471 -23.88 -16.54 -46.59
N LEU A 472 -24.12 -15.22 -46.59
CA LEU A 472 -24.43 -14.44 -47.77
C LEU A 472 -23.34 -14.54 -48.84
N ASN A 473 -22.09 -14.28 -48.47
CA ASN A 473 -20.99 -14.24 -49.44
C ASN A 473 -20.57 -15.63 -49.91
N LEU A 474 -20.71 -16.65 -49.06
CA LEU A 474 -20.53 -18.04 -49.49
C LEU A 474 -21.61 -18.43 -50.50
N ALA A 475 -22.88 -18.09 -50.25
CA ALA A 475 -23.98 -18.37 -51.17
C ALA A 475 -23.78 -17.70 -52.53
N LEU A 476 -23.42 -16.40 -52.52
CA LEU A 476 -23.12 -15.65 -53.74
C LEU A 476 -21.95 -16.27 -54.51
N THR A 477 -20.91 -16.74 -53.81
CA THR A 477 -19.75 -17.39 -54.43
C THR A 477 -20.14 -18.70 -55.09
N MET A 478 -20.87 -19.57 -54.39
CA MET A 478 -21.35 -20.84 -54.94
C MET A 478 -22.22 -20.61 -56.19
N ALA A 479 -23.16 -19.66 -56.12
CA ALA A 479 -24.03 -19.29 -57.24
C ALA A 479 -23.24 -18.78 -58.47
N ARG A 480 -22.25 -17.90 -58.25
CA ARG A 480 -21.36 -17.39 -59.30
C ARG A 480 -20.52 -18.49 -59.95
N MET A 481 -20.17 -19.51 -59.18
CA MET A 481 -19.43 -20.69 -59.65
C MET A 481 -20.33 -21.72 -60.34
N GLY A 482 -21.60 -21.40 -60.58
CA GLY A 482 -22.53 -22.22 -61.36
C GLY A 482 -23.39 -23.18 -60.54
N HIS A 483 -23.34 -23.13 -59.21
CA HIS A 483 -24.09 -24.04 -58.35
C HIS A 483 -25.44 -23.47 -57.95
N HIS A 484 -26.50 -24.26 -58.11
CA HIS A 484 -27.84 -23.89 -57.64
C HIS A 484 -27.85 -23.84 -56.11
N THR A 485 -27.86 -22.63 -55.55
CA THR A 485 -27.65 -22.42 -54.11
C THR A 485 -28.87 -21.77 -53.49
N ILE A 486 -29.36 -22.36 -52.41
CA ILE A 486 -30.42 -21.79 -51.57
C ILE A 486 -29.78 -21.16 -50.34
N LEU A 487 -30.06 -19.88 -50.08
CA LEU A 487 -29.71 -19.20 -48.83
C LEU A 487 -30.99 -18.98 -48.01
N MET A 488 -31.05 -19.57 -46.83
CA MET A 488 -32.18 -19.48 -45.92
C MET A 488 -31.84 -18.54 -44.75
N ASP A 489 -32.59 -17.46 -44.61
CA ASP A 489 -32.46 -16.53 -43.48
C ASP A 489 -33.30 -17.04 -42.29
N ALA A 490 -32.65 -17.78 -41.39
CA ALA A 490 -33.27 -18.29 -40.17
C ALA A 490 -33.03 -17.37 -38.96
N ASP A 491 -32.22 -16.29 -39.08
CA ASP A 491 -32.00 -15.29 -38.01
C ASP A 491 -33.11 -14.24 -38.02
N THR A 492 -34.26 -14.67 -37.54
CA THR A 492 -35.49 -13.90 -37.55
C THR A 492 -35.51 -12.74 -36.54
N ILE A 493 -34.53 -12.69 -35.64
CA ILE A 493 -34.39 -11.60 -34.64
C ILE A 493 -33.75 -10.36 -35.29
N ARG A 494 -32.88 -10.54 -36.29
CA ARG A 494 -32.13 -9.44 -36.91
C ARG A 494 -32.22 -9.37 -38.44
N GLY A 495 -32.81 -10.35 -39.11
CA GLY A 495 -33.24 -10.36 -40.53
C GLY A 495 -32.32 -9.59 -41.48
N ARG A 496 -31.00 -9.78 -41.35
CA ARG A 496 -30.03 -8.94 -42.06
C ARG A 496 -29.85 -9.37 -43.51
N VAL A 497 -30.20 -10.61 -43.88
CA VAL A 497 -30.07 -11.07 -45.26
C VAL A 497 -31.15 -10.44 -46.14
N GLN A 498 -32.40 -10.42 -45.67
CA GLN A 498 -33.55 -9.85 -46.38
C GLN A 498 -33.35 -8.37 -46.75
N GLN A 499 -32.78 -7.57 -45.85
CA GLN A 499 -32.58 -6.13 -46.09
C GLN A 499 -31.45 -5.84 -47.10
N ASN A 500 -30.55 -6.80 -47.30
CA ASN A 500 -29.31 -6.59 -48.03
C ASN A 500 -29.24 -7.32 -49.37
N LEU A 501 -30.15 -8.25 -49.68
CA LEU A 501 -30.21 -8.92 -50.98
C LEU A 501 -31.41 -8.44 -51.81
N ARG A 502 -31.16 -8.08 -53.07
CA ARG A 502 -32.19 -7.99 -54.11
C ARG A 502 -31.91 -9.14 -55.08
N SER A 503 -32.51 -10.30 -54.83
CA SER A 503 -32.53 -11.42 -55.78
C SER A 503 -33.88 -11.41 -56.52
N SER A 504 -33.88 -11.79 -57.79
CA SER A 504 -35.08 -12.14 -58.55
C SER A 504 -35.78 -13.37 -57.95
N ASN A 505 -34.98 -14.32 -57.45
CA ASN A 505 -35.45 -15.55 -56.80
C ASN A 505 -35.55 -15.36 -55.27
N HIS A 506 -36.64 -14.72 -54.83
CA HIS A 506 -36.97 -14.55 -53.41
C HIS A 506 -38.30 -15.22 -53.09
N PHE A 507 -38.31 -16.06 -52.06
CA PHE A 507 -39.45 -16.89 -51.69
C PHE A 507 -39.66 -16.90 -50.18
N GLN A 508 -40.88 -17.18 -49.74
CA GLN A 508 -41.17 -17.54 -48.35
C GLN A 508 -40.99 -19.04 -48.12
N ALA A 509 -40.63 -19.44 -46.90
CA ALA A 509 -40.42 -20.84 -46.54
C ALA A 509 -41.68 -21.70 -46.70
N GLU A 510 -42.84 -21.10 -46.42
CA GLU A 510 -44.16 -21.71 -46.48
C GLU A 510 -44.53 -22.15 -47.91
N GLU A 511 -44.01 -21.47 -48.94
CA GLU A 511 -44.26 -21.80 -50.35
C GLU A 511 -43.75 -23.20 -50.74
N PHE A 512 -42.79 -23.74 -50.00
CA PHE A 512 -42.19 -25.05 -50.25
C PHE A 512 -42.72 -26.14 -49.31
N LEU A 513 -43.60 -25.82 -48.36
CA LEU A 513 -44.15 -26.82 -47.45
C LEU A 513 -44.94 -27.87 -48.23
N PRO A 514 -44.87 -29.15 -47.83
CA PRO A 514 -45.56 -30.23 -48.53
C PRO A 514 -47.09 -30.09 -48.50
N ASP A 515 -47.63 -29.41 -47.50
CA ASP A 515 -49.07 -29.22 -47.28
C ASP A 515 -49.58 -27.86 -47.84
N ASN A 516 -48.81 -27.19 -48.70
CA ASN A 516 -49.24 -25.97 -49.38
C ASN A 516 -50.39 -26.28 -50.36
N ASP A 517 -51.45 -25.47 -50.36
CA ASP A 517 -52.68 -25.69 -51.16
C ASP A 517 -52.41 -25.76 -52.68
N GLU A 518 -51.37 -25.07 -53.16
CA GLU A 518 -50.93 -25.07 -54.57
C GLU A 518 -49.87 -26.15 -54.88
N GLY A 519 -49.48 -26.95 -53.88
CA GLY A 519 -48.32 -27.83 -53.93
C GLY A 519 -46.98 -27.10 -53.70
N PRO A 520 -45.87 -27.84 -53.51
CA PRO A 520 -44.57 -27.24 -53.22
C PRO A 520 -44.02 -26.48 -54.43
N ARG A 521 -43.61 -25.23 -54.21
CA ARG A 521 -43.05 -24.35 -55.24
C ARG A 521 -41.82 -24.94 -55.92
N VAL A 522 -41.70 -24.73 -57.22
CA VAL A 522 -40.50 -25.05 -58.02
C VAL A 522 -39.72 -23.77 -58.31
N ILE A 523 -38.41 -23.79 -58.08
CA ILE A 523 -37.50 -22.67 -58.33
C ILE A 523 -37.14 -22.61 -59.83
N ASP A 524 -37.37 -21.46 -60.46
CA ASP A 524 -36.89 -21.16 -61.82
C ASP A 524 -35.43 -20.65 -61.79
N TRP A 525 -34.48 -21.56 -62.01
CA TRP A 525 -33.06 -21.25 -62.01
C TRP A 525 -32.58 -20.45 -63.24
N ASN A 526 -33.45 -20.18 -64.24
CA ASN A 526 -33.09 -19.31 -65.36
C ASN A 526 -32.89 -17.85 -64.94
N GLN A 527 -33.44 -17.45 -63.79
CA GLN A 527 -33.32 -16.10 -63.24
C GLN A 527 -32.08 -15.89 -62.37
N GLY A 528 -31.21 -16.91 -62.27
CA GLY A 528 -29.95 -16.89 -61.54
C GLY A 528 -29.79 -18.08 -60.60
N ASN A 529 -28.53 -18.38 -60.24
CA ASN A 529 -28.16 -19.55 -59.43
C ASN A 529 -28.32 -19.35 -57.91
N LEU A 530 -28.94 -18.26 -57.46
CA LEU A 530 -29.15 -17.97 -56.03
C LEU A 530 -30.63 -17.76 -55.74
N ALA A 531 -31.21 -18.65 -54.94
CA ALA A 531 -32.53 -18.48 -54.35
C ALA A 531 -32.40 -18.07 -52.88
N VAL A 532 -33.21 -17.12 -52.42
CA VAL A 532 -33.29 -16.73 -51.02
C VAL A 532 -34.64 -17.09 -50.46
N ILE A 533 -34.63 -17.85 -49.37
CA ILE A 533 -35.82 -18.23 -48.61
C ILE A 533 -35.82 -17.48 -47.28
N THR A 534 -36.91 -16.78 -46.98
CA THR A 534 -37.10 -16.11 -45.69
C THR A 534 -38.22 -16.75 -44.89
N LEU A 535 -38.12 -16.64 -43.56
CA LEU A 535 -39.21 -16.96 -42.63
C LEU A 535 -40.02 -15.67 -42.39
N GLU A 536 -41.36 -15.73 -42.44
CA GLU A 536 -42.23 -14.57 -42.26
C GLU A 536 -42.04 -13.82 -40.92
N LYS A 537 -42.58 -12.59 -40.81
CA LYS A 537 -42.42 -11.65 -39.69
C LYS A 537 -42.99 -12.08 -38.32
N SER A 538 -43.61 -13.26 -38.20
CA SER A 538 -44.04 -13.86 -36.92
C SER A 538 -43.29 -15.18 -36.65
N PRO A 539 -41.97 -15.13 -36.46
CA PRO A 539 -41.05 -16.20 -36.85
C PRO A 539 -40.63 -17.09 -35.68
N LYS A 540 -41.04 -16.74 -34.44
CA LYS A 540 -40.57 -17.38 -33.20
C LYS A 540 -40.97 -18.85 -33.07
N ARG A 541 -41.70 -19.36 -34.07
CA ARG A 541 -42.25 -20.69 -34.04
C ARG A 541 -42.14 -21.48 -35.33
N PHE A 542 -41.58 -20.99 -36.44
CA PHE A 542 -41.53 -21.81 -37.67
C PHE A 542 -40.94 -23.21 -37.41
N TRP A 543 -39.77 -23.25 -36.75
CA TRP A 543 -39.09 -24.50 -36.41
C TRP A 543 -39.78 -25.33 -35.31
N THR A 544 -40.68 -24.73 -34.52
CA THR A 544 -41.42 -25.42 -33.44
C THR A 544 -42.87 -25.76 -33.80
N GLU A 545 -43.46 -25.08 -34.78
CA GLU A 545 -44.81 -25.30 -35.32
C GLU A 545 -44.83 -26.43 -36.34
N HIS A 546 -43.71 -26.69 -37.02
CA HIS A 546 -43.58 -27.77 -37.99
C HIS A 546 -42.87 -28.97 -37.36
N PRO A 547 -43.55 -30.12 -37.19
CA PRO A 547 -42.92 -31.35 -36.70
C PRO A 547 -41.79 -31.82 -37.61
N GLU A 548 -40.86 -32.60 -37.05
CA GLU A 548 -39.69 -33.13 -37.78
C GLU A 548 -40.04 -33.84 -39.10
N PRO A 549 -41.11 -34.68 -39.20
CA PRO A 549 -41.47 -35.31 -40.47
C PRO A 549 -41.88 -34.32 -41.58
N VAL A 550 -42.48 -33.19 -41.21
CA VAL A 550 -42.85 -32.12 -42.15
C VAL A 550 -41.61 -31.40 -42.61
N LEU A 551 -40.72 -31.06 -41.67
CA LEU A 551 -39.43 -30.43 -41.98
C LEU A 551 -38.52 -31.35 -42.81
N ALA A 552 -38.55 -32.66 -42.57
CA ALA A 552 -37.81 -33.64 -43.35
C ALA A 552 -38.23 -33.63 -44.83
N LYS A 553 -39.54 -33.74 -45.09
CA LYS A 553 -40.09 -33.62 -46.46
C LYS A 553 -39.78 -32.27 -47.09
N TRP A 554 -39.86 -31.20 -46.31
CA TRP A 554 -39.53 -29.86 -46.77
C TRP A 554 -38.07 -29.75 -47.21
N PHE A 555 -37.13 -30.26 -46.41
CA PHE A 555 -35.72 -30.33 -46.82
C PHE A 555 -35.52 -31.25 -48.02
N GLU A 556 -36.20 -32.40 -48.12
CA GLU A 556 -36.12 -33.26 -49.31
C GLU A 556 -36.49 -32.52 -50.60
N ILE A 557 -37.57 -31.72 -50.57
CA ILE A 557 -37.99 -30.87 -51.69
C ILE A 557 -36.89 -29.87 -52.07
N LEU A 558 -36.32 -29.17 -51.07
CA LEU A 558 -35.26 -28.20 -51.30
C LEU A 558 -33.97 -28.86 -51.82
N ARG A 559 -33.62 -30.03 -51.29
CA ARG A 559 -32.43 -30.81 -51.67
C ARG A 559 -32.54 -31.30 -53.13
N PHE A 560 -33.73 -31.68 -53.58
CA PHE A 560 -33.95 -32.10 -54.97
C PHE A 560 -33.72 -30.95 -55.97
N GLN A 561 -34.08 -29.73 -55.58
CA GLN A 561 -34.04 -28.55 -56.43
C GLN A 561 -32.69 -27.80 -56.42
N SER A 562 -31.77 -28.13 -55.52
CA SER A 562 -30.53 -27.36 -55.32
C SER A 562 -29.28 -28.23 -55.17
N ASP A 563 -28.11 -27.64 -55.41
CA ASP A 563 -26.83 -28.26 -55.12
C ASP A 563 -26.45 -28.06 -53.64
N PHE A 564 -26.71 -26.88 -53.09
CA PHE A 564 -26.36 -26.52 -51.72
C PHE A 564 -27.46 -25.69 -51.05
N ILE A 565 -27.69 -25.96 -49.76
CA ILE A 565 -28.60 -25.20 -48.91
C ILE A 565 -27.78 -24.63 -47.74
N LEU A 566 -27.72 -23.31 -47.63
CA LEU A 566 -27.03 -22.61 -46.55
C LEU A 566 -28.05 -21.97 -45.61
N ILE A 567 -27.98 -22.29 -44.33
CA ILE A 567 -28.88 -21.74 -43.31
C ILE A 567 -28.12 -20.71 -42.47
N ASP A 568 -28.52 -19.43 -42.54
CA ASP A 568 -28.05 -18.38 -41.63
C ASP A 568 -28.81 -18.45 -40.31
N SER A 569 -28.19 -18.97 -39.25
CA SER A 569 -28.84 -19.17 -37.96
C SER A 569 -28.73 -17.92 -37.07
N PRO A 570 -29.64 -17.63 -36.12
CA PRO A 570 -29.32 -16.77 -34.99
C PRO A 570 -28.10 -17.33 -34.21
N PRO A 571 -27.41 -16.52 -33.38
CA PRO A 571 -26.33 -17.02 -32.54
C PRO A 571 -26.85 -18.13 -31.63
N ILE A 572 -26.23 -19.31 -31.62
CA ILE A 572 -26.76 -20.50 -30.95
C ILE A 572 -26.84 -20.35 -29.42
N LEU A 573 -26.02 -19.47 -28.82
CA LEU A 573 -26.13 -19.14 -27.39
C LEU A 573 -27.30 -18.21 -27.07
N ALA A 574 -27.92 -17.60 -28.09
CA ALA A 574 -29.00 -16.63 -27.95
C ALA A 574 -30.37 -17.17 -28.40
N SER A 575 -30.42 -18.26 -29.18
CA SER A 575 -31.65 -18.94 -29.59
C SER A 575 -31.43 -20.46 -29.66
N THR A 576 -32.46 -21.19 -29.23
CA THR A 576 -32.52 -22.67 -29.24
C THR A 576 -33.32 -23.22 -30.42
N ASP A 577 -33.91 -22.36 -31.26
CA ASP A 577 -34.95 -22.75 -32.22
C ASP A 577 -34.48 -23.75 -33.27
N LEU A 578 -33.18 -23.72 -33.59
CA LEU A 578 -32.56 -24.60 -34.58
C LEU A 578 -31.89 -25.84 -33.96
N LEU A 579 -31.93 -26.03 -32.64
CA LEU A 579 -31.31 -27.21 -32.03
C LEU A 579 -32.03 -28.52 -32.39
N GLY A 580 -33.31 -28.44 -32.77
CA GLY A 580 -34.13 -29.60 -33.15
C GLY A 580 -33.92 -30.10 -34.58
N ILE A 581 -33.20 -29.36 -35.43
CA ILE A 581 -33.01 -29.74 -36.84
C ILE A 581 -31.69 -30.48 -37.11
N SER A 582 -31.03 -31.02 -36.09
CA SER A 582 -29.72 -31.67 -36.25
C SER A 582 -29.75 -32.88 -37.18
N SER A 583 -30.86 -33.63 -37.25
CA SER A 583 -31.06 -34.73 -38.21
C SER A 583 -31.20 -34.26 -39.66
N LEU A 584 -31.53 -32.99 -39.89
CA LEU A 584 -31.84 -32.42 -41.20
C LEU A 584 -30.65 -31.66 -41.80
N VAL A 585 -29.68 -31.31 -40.95
CA VAL A 585 -28.45 -30.56 -41.29
C VAL A 585 -27.30 -31.53 -41.44
N ASP A 586 -26.60 -31.47 -42.57
CA ASP A 586 -25.46 -32.36 -42.83
C ASP A 586 -24.18 -31.89 -42.13
N GLY A 587 -24.08 -30.60 -41.79
CA GLY A 587 -23.03 -30.13 -40.89
C GLY A 587 -23.04 -28.64 -40.61
N VAL A 588 -22.18 -28.24 -39.67
CA VAL A 588 -22.17 -26.91 -39.07
C VAL A 588 -20.83 -26.22 -39.28
N LEU A 589 -20.88 -24.95 -39.69
CA LEU A 589 -19.76 -24.02 -39.69
C LEU A 589 -19.91 -23.00 -38.56
N ILE A 590 -18.93 -22.94 -37.67
CA ILE A 590 -18.91 -21.97 -36.57
C ILE A 590 -18.07 -20.77 -36.99
N VAL A 591 -18.72 -19.60 -37.06
CA VAL A 591 -18.05 -18.33 -37.33
C VAL A 591 -17.60 -17.69 -36.02
N ALA A 592 -16.31 -17.40 -35.90
CA ALA A 592 -15.73 -16.66 -34.79
C ALA A 592 -15.07 -15.38 -35.30
N ARG A 593 -15.21 -14.29 -34.56
CA ARG A 593 -14.62 -13.00 -34.90
C ARG A 593 -13.31 -12.79 -34.17
N ASN A 594 -12.25 -12.54 -34.95
CA ASN A 594 -10.90 -12.36 -34.46
C ASN A 594 -10.80 -11.18 -33.46
N ASN A 595 -10.15 -11.42 -32.32
CA ASN A 595 -10.02 -10.49 -31.19
C ASN A 595 -11.34 -10.01 -30.55
N VAL A 596 -12.48 -10.65 -30.86
CA VAL A 596 -13.80 -10.26 -30.32
C VAL A 596 -14.48 -11.42 -29.62
N THR A 597 -14.65 -12.55 -30.30
CA THR A 597 -15.29 -13.75 -29.73
C THR A 597 -14.42 -14.32 -28.62
N GLN A 598 -14.99 -14.62 -27.45
CA GLN A 598 -14.24 -15.19 -26.32
C GLN A 598 -14.08 -16.70 -26.47
N GLU A 599 -12.91 -17.23 -26.10
CA GLU A 599 -12.63 -18.67 -26.14
C GLU A 599 -13.70 -19.48 -25.37
N ARG A 600 -14.10 -18.99 -24.19
CA ARG A 600 -15.13 -19.65 -23.36
C ARG A 600 -16.49 -19.73 -24.06
N ASP A 601 -16.86 -18.68 -24.81
CA ASP A 601 -18.17 -18.58 -25.46
C ASP A 601 -18.17 -19.52 -26.68
N PHE A 602 -17.04 -19.59 -27.40
CA PHE A 602 -16.83 -20.55 -28.48
C PHE A 602 -16.89 -22.02 -28.01
N LEU A 603 -16.17 -22.37 -26.94
CA LEU A 603 -16.21 -23.73 -26.38
C LEU A 603 -17.62 -24.13 -25.92
N ARG A 604 -18.39 -23.17 -25.41
CA ARG A 604 -19.79 -23.41 -25.03
C ARG A 604 -20.66 -23.73 -26.25
N VAL A 605 -20.48 -23.02 -27.35
CA VAL A 605 -21.16 -23.35 -28.62
C VAL A 605 -20.80 -24.75 -29.08
N GLU A 606 -19.52 -25.08 -29.10
CA GLU A 606 -19.05 -26.40 -29.51
C GLU A 606 -19.67 -27.51 -28.66
N SER A 607 -19.75 -27.31 -27.34
CA SER A 607 -20.40 -28.24 -26.41
C SER A 607 -21.89 -28.40 -26.71
N VAL A 608 -22.62 -27.31 -26.91
CA VAL A 608 -24.07 -27.34 -27.20
C VAL A 608 -24.34 -28.05 -28.53
N LEU A 609 -23.57 -27.74 -29.58
CA LEU A 609 -23.73 -28.40 -30.87
C LEU A 609 -23.46 -29.91 -30.78
N LYS A 610 -22.42 -30.32 -30.05
CA LYS A 610 -22.10 -31.73 -29.81
C LYS A 610 -23.18 -32.45 -28.99
N GLU A 611 -23.71 -31.82 -27.95
CA GLU A 611 -24.81 -32.36 -27.12
C GLU A 611 -26.06 -32.64 -27.96
N HIS A 612 -26.33 -31.79 -28.94
CA HIS A 612 -27.45 -31.94 -29.88
C HIS A 612 -27.09 -32.73 -31.16
N HIS A 613 -25.96 -33.45 -31.16
CA HIS A 613 -25.52 -34.33 -32.25
C HIS A 613 -25.30 -33.64 -33.61
N PHE A 614 -24.99 -32.34 -33.62
CA PHE A 614 -24.56 -31.67 -34.84
C PHE A 614 -23.13 -32.09 -35.23
N GLU A 615 -22.92 -32.35 -36.51
CA GLU A 615 -21.59 -32.54 -37.07
C GLU A 615 -20.89 -31.19 -37.30
N ILE A 616 -19.90 -30.86 -36.46
CA ILE A 616 -19.12 -29.63 -36.61
C ILE A 616 -18.05 -29.86 -37.70
N MET A 617 -18.31 -29.34 -38.90
CA MET A 617 -17.42 -29.53 -40.06
C MET A 617 -16.18 -28.65 -39.99
N GLY A 618 -16.29 -27.47 -39.38
CA GLY A 618 -15.16 -26.57 -39.22
C GLY A 618 -15.53 -25.17 -38.78
N THR A 619 -14.55 -24.29 -38.89
CA THR A 619 -14.63 -22.91 -38.41
C THR A 619 -14.33 -21.90 -39.50
N VAL A 620 -14.80 -20.68 -39.30
CA VAL A 620 -14.46 -19.51 -40.12
C VAL A 620 -14.03 -18.38 -39.19
N LEU A 621 -12.81 -17.87 -39.37
CA LEU A 621 -12.32 -16.73 -38.63
C LEU A 621 -12.63 -15.44 -39.40
N ASN A 622 -13.62 -14.68 -38.91
CA ASN A 622 -14.00 -13.40 -39.48
C ASN A 622 -13.19 -12.22 -38.89
N ASP A 623 -13.14 -11.10 -39.61
CA ASP A 623 -12.48 -9.86 -39.21
C ASP A 623 -10.95 -10.05 -38.98
N SER A 624 -10.34 -10.92 -39.80
CA SER A 624 -8.93 -11.26 -39.73
C SER A 624 -8.04 -10.19 -40.37
N THR A 625 -6.89 -9.90 -39.75
CA THR A 625 -5.84 -9.06 -40.33
C THR A 625 -4.85 -9.85 -41.19
N SER A 626 -5.05 -11.16 -41.29
CA SER A 626 -4.15 -12.13 -41.91
C SER A 626 -4.97 -13.13 -42.75
N PRO A 627 -5.60 -12.67 -43.86
CA PRO A 627 -6.33 -13.55 -44.76
C PRO A 627 -5.39 -14.56 -45.44
N HIS A 628 -5.89 -15.75 -45.78
CA HIS A 628 -5.06 -16.82 -46.34
C HIS A 628 -4.41 -16.42 -47.67
N ILE A 629 -5.14 -15.65 -48.48
CA ILE A 629 -4.73 -15.32 -49.84
C ILE A 629 -3.61 -14.29 -49.89
N GLN A 630 -3.53 -13.41 -48.89
CA GLN A 630 -2.46 -12.41 -48.81
C GLN A 630 -1.08 -13.05 -48.56
N TYR A 631 -1.03 -14.19 -47.86
CA TYR A 631 0.19 -14.99 -47.71
C TYR A 631 0.53 -15.81 -48.95
N SER A 632 -0.47 -16.35 -49.65
CA SER A 632 -0.25 -17.24 -50.81
C SER A 632 0.24 -16.50 -52.07
N TYR A 633 0.00 -15.19 -52.17
CA TYR A 633 0.38 -14.38 -53.34
C TYR A 633 1.45 -13.31 -53.07
N GLY A 634 2.09 -13.33 -51.90
CA GLY A 634 3.23 -12.44 -51.60
C GLY A 634 2.90 -10.95 -51.52
N TYR A 635 1.62 -10.58 -51.38
CA TYR A 635 1.20 -9.20 -51.17
C TYR A 635 1.48 -8.78 -49.73
N THR A 636 2.74 -8.42 -49.45
CA THR A 636 3.06 -7.62 -48.27
C THR A 636 2.43 -6.25 -48.46
N PRO A 637 1.52 -5.81 -47.56
CA PRO A 637 1.12 -4.42 -47.57
C PRO A 637 2.36 -3.62 -47.17
N GLU A 638 3.01 -2.98 -48.14
CA GLU A 638 3.97 -1.92 -47.85
C GLU A 638 3.25 -0.87 -47.02
N SER A 639 3.42 -0.96 -45.70
CA SER A 639 3.00 0.07 -44.78
C SER A 639 3.68 1.35 -45.26
N LYS A 640 2.89 2.31 -45.74
CA LYS A 640 3.33 3.68 -46.04
C LYS A 640 3.98 4.27 -44.79
N LYS A 641 5.27 4.01 -44.59
CA LYS A 641 6.13 4.81 -43.74
C LYS A 641 6.22 6.15 -44.45
N LYS A 642 5.55 7.17 -43.90
CA LYS A 642 5.84 8.57 -44.25
C LYS A 642 7.36 8.74 -44.24
N PRO A 643 7.97 9.32 -45.30
CA PRO A 643 9.38 9.69 -45.25
C PRO A 643 9.56 10.61 -44.04
N ARG A 644 10.46 10.25 -43.12
CA ARG A 644 11.01 11.23 -42.19
C ARG A 644 11.71 12.27 -43.06
N GLU A 645 11.19 13.49 -43.05
CA GLU A 645 11.93 14.65 -43.55
C GLU A 645 13.31 14.64 -42.89
N SER A 646 14.33 14.45 -43.70
CA SER A 646 15.72 14.61 -43.32
C SER A 646 15.93 16.10 -43.04
N SER A 647 16.13 16.45 -41.76
CA SER A 647 16.62 17.76 -41.38
C SER A 647 17.99 17.98 -42.01
N THR A 648 18.03 18.85 -43.02
CA THR A 648 19.26 19.34 -43.64
C THR A 648 20.08 20.11 -42.59
N PRO A 649 21.40 19.90 -42.48
CA PRO A 649 22.23 20.71 -41.61
C PRO A 649 22.43 22.09 -42.24
N SER A 650 21.82 23.12 -41.66
CA SER A 650 22.03 24.52 -42.03
C SER A 650 23.50 24.92 -41.75
N SER A 651 24.31 24.97 -42.81
CA SER A 651 25.59 25.66 -42.80
C SER A 651 25.36 27.18 -42.69
N LYS A 652 25.76 27.78 -41.55
CA LYS A 652 25.89 29.24 -41.45
C LYS A 652 27.32 29.63 -41.79
N ALA A 653 27.54 29.97 -43.06
CA ALA A 653 28.72 30.70 -43.49
C ALA A 653 28.56 32.19 -43.13
N LYS A 654 29.54 32.70 -42.37
CA LYS A 654 29.80 34.11 -42.12
C LYS A 654 29.99 34.87 -43.44
N LYS A 655 29.36 36.04 -43.58
CA LYS A 655 29.94 37.18 -44.32
C LYS A 655 29.81 38.46 -43.51
N LYS A 656 30.97 39.11 -43.36
CA LYS A 656 31.26 40.40 -42.73
C LYS A 656 30.67 41.58 -43.53
N GLY A 657 30.48 42.70 -42.84
CA GLY A 657 30.29 44.05 -43.41
C GLY A 657 29.62 44.97 -42.38
N ILE A 658 30.34 45.52 -41.40
CA ILE A 658 31.03 46.85 -41.39
C ILE A 658 30.09 48.01 -41.01
N SER A 659 30.48 48.69 -39.92
CA SER A 659 30.50 50.13 -39.61
C SER A 659 29.62 50.60 -38.45
N GLY A 660 30.28 51.18 -37.44
CA GLY A 660 29.70 51.87 -36.28
C GLY A 660 30.53 51.62 -35.04
#